data_AF-A0A364K2X9-F1
#
_entry.id   AF-A0A364K2X9-F1
#
_cell.length_a   1.000
_cell.length_b   1.000
_cell.length_c   1.000
_cell.angle_alpha   90.00
_cell.angle_beta   90.00
_cell.angle_gamma   90.00
#
_symmetry.space_group_name_H-M   'P 1'
#
loop_
_entity.id
_entity.type
_entity.pdbx_description
1 polymer ?
#
loop_
_entity_poly.entity_id
_entity_poly.type
_entity_poly.pdbx_seq_one_letter_code
_entity_poly.pdbx_strand_id
1 'polypeptide(L)'
;MKLLQWKKTLIATGVVLSTIILPIFPESWAKPKVVKVLHDEIHHEKKVDFSGKNKNITLKDAKNKAQLTMNTDGEEAVYTSPTIKTKIEFTDLGVHWLENNKLPVDAVKFEIRTSKDNRSWSKWSWLRVEDQEGPDHKKNKETFTQLLLGQRGKYLQYRITLNTKNGKKPELQDLKITLMNSEDGAKITPTSSKEKDKKISLASLFAKKVDAAINKPPVISRADWGADESIRFDQTGKELWPRDYLAPTHMVVHHTATENNEPDPAARMRSIYYFHTVTRGWGDIGYNAIIGSDGKIYEGRHGKDGEVLSNGVVGGHAYSFNYGTFGVSMMGDYDQVVLPDHMRKSLVQILTYVADLNKIDPTIKKDYVRNYSYNDPNVPKVDAGIPTLTGHGLLPRASTNCPGAYIKNELPNLRTSVSNNLNQPQVPTEPIIIDNDASTNTRTGSWTLSTLLSQKYNENYYYSGSGIGSDVFTWNFNLPLTGVYRVSIWYPGSVSNATNAQYTIHTKNGAITQTINQTTNGGKWVDVGLYELNSGANKISLSDLADNTRVVADAVKLEYIPSAIVDDSDTNHVIASPALTDWRSSSSMSGGYKGSYRVHNKDTSASFTWKLNVPESGNYRVYVWYTSANDRATNAPYTIRYGDGQSVIKPVNQKTDGKKWVDLGVYSFVQGATSITLSANADGYVIADAVKLVKE
;
A
#
# COMPACT_ATOMS: atom_id res chain seq x y z
N MET A 1 28.72 -1.34 44.29
CA MET A 1 29.85 -2.29 44.47
C MET A 1 29.34 -3.69 44.14
N LYS A 2 29.94 -4.39 43.16
CA LYS A 2 31.05 -5.36 43.33
C LYS A 2 30.66 -6.54 44.26
N LEU A 3 30.86 -7.82 43.91
CA LEU A 3 31.53 -8.42 42.74
C LEU A 3 31.06 -9.88 42.49
N LEU A 4 31.51 -10.44 41.35
CA LEU A 4 31.54 -11.85 40.95
C LEU A 4 32.02 -12.83 42.05
N GLN A 5 31.46 -14.04 42.03
CA GLN A 5 32.10 -15.37 41.81
C GLN A 5 30.92 -16.37 41.66
N TRP A 6 30.94 -17.46 40.88
CA TRP A 6 31.85 -18.61 40.87
C TRP A 6 31.82 -19.32 39.50
N LYS A 7 32.84 -20.13 39.17
CA LYS A 7 32.86 -21.01 37.98
C LYS A 7 33.69 -22.28 38.23
N LYS A 8 33.18 -23.45 37.77
CA LYS A 8 33.77 -24.81 37.85
C LYS A 8 33.74 -25.42 39.27
N THR A 9 33.56 -26.74 39.50
CA THR A 9 33.59 -27.98 38.67
C THR A 9 32.65 -29.03 39.35
N LEU A 10 32.31 -30.25 38.89
CA LEU A 10 32.81 -31.15 37.83
C LEU A 10 31.69 -32.05 37.22
N ILE A 11 32.07 -32.82 36.21
CA ILE A 11 31.39 -33.80 35.32
C ILE A 11 30.78 -35.03 36.05
N ALA A 12 29.57 -35.50 35.67
CA ALA A 12 29.29 -36.87 35.17
C ALA A 12 27.78 -37.24 35.09
N THR A 13 27.45 -38.06 34.06
CA THR A 13 26.23 -38.89 33.87
C THR A 13 24.83 -38.23 33.85
N GLY A 14 24.11 -38.42 32.74
CA GLY A 14 22.67 -38.11 32.63
C GLY A 14 22.25 -37.68 31.22
N VAL A 15 22.09 -38.63 30.28
CA VAL A 15 21.55 -38.33 28.95
C VAL A 15 20.05 -38.08 29.04
N VAL A 16 19.61 -36.86 28.73
CA VAL A 16 18.23 -36.55 28.36
C VAL A 16 18.26 -35.62 27.15
N LEU A 17 17.53 -35.97 26.10
CA LEU A 17 17.35 -35.08 24.95
C LEU A 17 16.53 -33.86 25.38
N SER A 18 17.18 -32.70 25.42
CA SER A 18 16.51 -31.41 25.38
C SER A 18 17.18 -30.52 24.33
N THR A 19 16.89 -30.80 23.06
CA THR A 19 17.05 -29.81 21.98
C THR A 19 16.02 -28.71 22.19
N ILE A 20 16.31 -27.82 23.15
CA ILE A 20 15.73 -26.49 23.18
C ILE A 20 16.26 -25.81 21.94
N ILE A 21 15.45 -25.82 20.87
CA ILE A 21 15.60 -24.86 19.79
C ILE A 21 15.30 -23.51 20.41
N LEU A 22 16.35 -22.86 20.94
CA LEU A 22 16.32 -21.42 21.12
C LEU A 22 15.97 -20.86 19.73
N PRO A 23 14.89 -20.08 19.58
CA PRO A 23 14.62 -19.46 18.31
C PRO A 23 15.86 -18.64 17.95
N ILE A 24 16.47 -18.97 16.80
CA ILE A 24 17.43 -18.09 16.16
C ILE A 24 16.60 -16.86 15.78
N PHE A 25 16.62 -15.86 16.66
CA PHE A 25 15.90 -14.61 16.44
C PHE A 25 16.45 -14.01 15.14
N PRO A 26 15.64 -13.89 14.07
CA PRO A 26 16.12 -13.29 12.84
C PRO A 26 16.52 -11.84 13.11
N GLU A 27 17.51 -11.33 12.35
CA GLU A 27 18.02 -9.96 12.46
C GLU A 27 16.96 -8.87 12.20
N SER A 28 15.72 -9.26 11.83
CA SER A 28 14.56 -8.40 11.61
C SER A 28 14.04 -7.65 12.85
N TRP A 29 14.67 -7.84 14.03
CA TRP A 29 14.40 -7.06 15.24
C TRP A 29 15.45 -5.95 15.49
N ALA A 30 16.40 -5.73 14.58
CA ALA A 30 17.24 -4.54 14.62
C ALA A 30 16.36 -3.28 14.48
N LYS A 31 16.36 -2.40 15.50
CA LYS A 31 15.66 -1.10 15.43
C LYS A 31 16.08 -0.38 14.12
N PRO A 32 15.14 0.18 13.33
CA PRO A 32 15.48 0.89 12.10
C PRO A 32 16.54 1.95 12.35
N LYS A 33 17.56 1.98 11.48
CA LYS A 33 18.70 2.90 11.62
C LYS A 33 18.35 4.24 10.97
N VAL A 34 18.50 5.32 11.73
CA VAL A 34 18.44 6.68 11.21
C VAL A 34 19.65 6.90 10.29
N VAL A 35 19.45 7.53 9.15
CA VAL A 35 20.53 7.87 8.21
C VAL A 35 20.69 9.39 8.19
N LYS A 36 21.77 9.89 8.80
CA LYS A 36 22.04 11.33 8.89
C LYS A 36 22.38 11.90 7.51
N VAL A 37 21.63 12.90 7.05
CA VAL A 37 21.97 13.64 5.82
C VAL A 37 23.22 14.48 6.08
N LEU A 38 24.29 14.23 5.31
CA LEU A 38 25.46 15.10 5.27
C LEU A 38 25.08 16.38 4.51
N HIS A 39 25.52 17.54 4.97
CA HIS A 39 25.19 18.80 4.32
C HIS A 39 26.36 19.80 4.34
N ASP A 40 26.28 20.77 3.42
CA ASP A 40 27.15 21.94 3.36
C ASP A 40 26.32 23.14 2.85
N GLU A 41 26.76 24.37 3.11
CA GLU A 41 26.11 25.57 2.58
C GLU A 41 27.15 26.48 1.93
N ILE A 42 26.87 26.90 0.70
CA ILE A 42 27.53 28.02 0.06
C ILE A 42 26.65 29.24 0.33
N HIS A 43 27.13 30.15 1.17
CA HIS A 43 26.43 31.37 1.55
C HIS A 43 27.18 32.58 0.99
N HIS A 44 26.52 33.37 0.14
CA HIS A 44 27.04 34.63 -0.36
C HIS A 44 26.49 35.78 0.50
N GLU A 45 27.01 35.89 1.73
CA GLU A 45 26.59 36.90 2.70
C GLU A 45 27.02 38.31 2.26
N LYS A 46 28.15 38.45 1.56
CA LYS A 46 28.78 39.72 1.19
C LYS A 46 29.12 39.77 -0.30
N LYS A 47 29.23 40.96 -0.88
CA LYS A 47 29.56 41.15 -2.31
C LYS A 47 30.88 40.47 -2.71
N VAL A 48 31.81 40.32 -1.77
CA VAL A 48 33.12 39.68 -1.99
C VAL A 48 33.01 38.18 -2.26
N ASP A 49 31.91 37.56 -1.84
CA ASP A 49 31.64 36.14 -2.09
C ASP A 49 31.19 35.89 -3.55
N PHE A 50 30.89 36.96 -4.30
CA PHE A 50 30.51 36.93 -5.72
C PHE A 50 31.71 37.20 -6.64
N SER A 51 32.69 36.29 -6.69
CA SER A 51 33.90 36.40 -7.53
C SER A 51 33.72 35.97 -9.00
N GLY A 52 32.47 35.84 -9.47
CA GLY A 52 32.13 35.42 -10.83
C GLY A 52 32.15 36.54 -11.88
N LYS A 53 31.88 36.16 -13.13
CA LYS A 53 31.70 37.10 -14.24
C LYS A 53 30.27 37.64 -14.23
N ASN A 54 30.09 38.93 -14.48
CA ASN A 54 28.76 39.54 -14.59
C ASN A 54 28.64 40.47 -15.80
N LYS A 55 27.40 40.69 -16.23
CA LYS A 55 26.97 41.59 -17.31
C LYS A 55 25.68 42.27 -16.87
N ASN A 56 25.59 43.59 -17.01
CA ASN A 56 24.41 44.40 -16.64
C ASN A 56 23.89 44.15 -15.19
N ILE A 57 24.78 43.86 -14.24
CA ILE A 57 24.44 43.62 -12.83
C ILE A 57 25.25 44.56 -11.92
N THR A 58 24.63 45.02 -10.84
CA THR A 58 25.27 45.66 -9.68
C THR A 58 25.29 44.67 -8.52
N LEU A 59 26.46 44.57 -7.89
CA LEU A 59 26.71 43.87 -6.64
C LEU A 59 27.14 44.88 -5.57
N LYS A 60 26.43 44.94 -4.45
CA LYS A 60 26.77 45.81 -3.30
C LYS A 60 26.40 45.15 -1.98
N ASP A 61 27.00 45.62 -0.89
CA ASP A 61 26.56 45.28 0.46
C ASP A 61 25.47 46.26 0.89
N ALA A 62 24.29 45.75 1.25
CA ALA A 62 23.15 46.52 1.73
C ALA A 62 22.61 45.90 3.02
N LYS A 63 22.57 46.68 4.12
CA LYS A 63 22.13 46.20 5.44
C LYS A 63 22.88 44.92 5.90
N ASN A 64 24.20 44.90 5.71
CA ASN A 64 25.10 43.78 5.99
C ASN A 64 24.83 42.49 5.18
N LYS A 65 24.09 42.57 4.07
CA LYS A 65 23.87 41.45 3.15
C LYS A 65 24.25 41.84 1.73
N ALA A 66 24.80 40.90 0.97
CA ALA A 66 25.01 41.07 -0.46
C ALA A 66 23.66 41.31 -1.15
N GLN A 67 23.64 42.25 -2.08
CA GLN A 67 22.49 42.55 -2.93
C GLN A 67 22.93 42.49 -4.40
N LEU A 68 22.20 41.71 -5.19
CA LEU A 68 22.38 41.50 -6.63
C LEU A 68 21.13 42.00 -7.36
N THR A 69 21.31 42.95 -8.28
CA THR A 69 20.23 43.55 -9.09
C THR A 69 20.73 44.01 -10.46
N MET A 70 19.84 44.27 -11.41
CA MET A 70 20.18 44.68 -12.78
C MET A 70 20.36 46.19 -12.92
N ASN A 71 21.26 46.64 -13.79
CA ASN A 71 21.52 48.07 -13.98
C ASN A 71 20.46 48.69 -14.91
N THR A 72 20.40 48.20 -16.14
CA THR A 72 19.56 48.71 -17.23
C THR A 72 18.43 47.73 -17.55
N ASP A 73 17.21 48.24 -17.78
CA ASP A 73 16.07 47.43 -18.22
C ASP A 73 16.18 47.07 -19.71
N GLY A 74 15.67 45.90 -20.11
CA GLY A 74 15.68 45.46 -21.51
C GLY A 74 17.02 44.86 -22.00
N GLU A 75 18.11 45.03 -21.24
CA GLU A 75 19.39 44.39 -21.49
C GLU A 75 19.58 43.10 -20.68
N GLU A 76 20.27 42.11 -21.26
CA GLU A 76 20.55 40.82 -20.65
C GLU A 76 21.44 40.95 -19.38
N ALA A 77 20.81 40.84 -18.20
CA ALA A 77 21.48 40.91 -16.89
C ALA A 77 21.83 39.51 -16.38
N VAL A 78 23.12 39.16 -16.39
CA VAL A 78 23.60 37.80 -16.10
C VAL A 78 24.80 37.81 -15.16
N TYR A 79 24.75 36.96 -14.14
CA TYR A 79 25.89 36.59 -13.30
C TYR A 79 26.22 35.11 -13.55
N THR A 80 27.50 34.75 -13.68
CA THR A 80 27.98 33.36 -13.74
C THR A 80 29.11 33.17 -12.74
N SER A 81 28.95 32.20 -11.84
CA SER A 81 29.92 31.92 -10.78
C SER A 81 31.27 31.41 -11.33
N PRO A 82 32.36 31.49 -10.55
CA PRO A 82 33.51 30.61 -10.81
C PRO A 82 33.11 29.14 -10.59
N THR A 83 34.00 28.22 -10.93
CA THR A 83 33.91 26.84 -10.39
C THR A 83 34.05 26.90 -8.86
N ILE A 84 33.06 26.36 -8.17
CA ILE A 84 33.09 26.19 -6.71
C ILE A 84 33.34 24.70 -6.42
N LYS A 85 34.37 24.39 -5.62
CA LYS A 85 34.63 23.05 -5.08
C LYS A 85 33.95 22.92 -3.71
N THR A 86 33.17 21.86 -3.51
CA THR A 86 32.31 21.69 -2.32
C THR A 86 32.99 20.88 -1.22
N LYS A 87 32.68 21.14 0.06
CA LYS A 87 33.33 20.43 1.18
C LYS A 87 32.96 18.94 1.18
N ILE A 88 31.68 18.64 0.94
CA ILE A 88 31.15 17.27 0.74
C ILE A 88 31.06 16.90 -0.76
N GLU A 89 30.94 15.62 -1.08
CA GLU A 89 30.22 15.21 -2.29
C GLU A 89 28.73 15.37 -2.02
N PHE A 90 27.97 15.91 -2.98
CA PHE A 90 26.53 16.17 -2.82
C PHE A 90 25.72 15.37 -3.84
N THR A 91 24.72 14.62 -3.35
CA THR A 91 23.70 14.00 -4.19
C THR A 91 22.72 15.04 -4.68
N ASP A 92 22.49 16.09 -3.88
CA ASP A 92 21.37 17.01 -4.01
C ASP A 92 21.71 18.45 -3.66
N LEU A 93 20.94 19.39 -4.19
CA LEU A 93 21.02 20.80 -3.82
C LEU A 93 19.69 21.53 -3.94
N GLY A 94 19.53 22.57 -3.13
CA GLY A 94 18.44 23.55 -3.25
C GLY A 94 18.97 24.97 -3.04
N VAL A 95 18.36 25.94 -3.71
CA VAL A 95 18.81 27.34 -3.71
C VAL A 95 17.76 28.24 -3.09
N HIS A 96 18.19 29.22 -2.29
CA HIS A 96 17.29 30.21 -1.73
C HIS A 96 17.94 31.59 -1.57
N TRP A 97 17.11 32.63 -1.54
CA TRP A 97 17.52 34.03 -1.35
C TRP A 97 16.37 34.84 -0.76
N LEU A 98 16.67 35.98 -0.15
CA LEU A 98 15.69 36.98 0.24
C LEU A 98 15.32 37.88 -0.95
N GLU A 99 14.03 38.07 -1.21
CA GLU A 99 13.53 39.01 -2.22
C GLU A 99 12.48 39.95 -1.62
N ASN A 100 12.64 41.27 -1.84
CA ASN A 100 11.72 42.27 -1.29
C ASN A 100 10.42 42.45 -2.08
N ASN A 101 10.40 42.07 -3.37
CA ASN A 101 9.30 42.37 -4.29
C ASN A 101 8.45 41.17 -4.72
N LYS A 102 8.83 39.92 -4.38
CA LYS A 102 8.16 38.66 -4.76
C LYS A 102 7.66 38.69 -6.20
N LEU A 103 8.62 38.73 -7.13
CA LEU A 103 8.33 38.85 -8.56
C LEU A 103 7.87 37.51 -9.16
N PRO A 104 7.23 37.51 -10.35
CA PRO A 104 6.89 36.27 -11.05
C PRO A 104 8.10 35.32 -11.19
N VAL A 105 7.84 34.01 -11.17
CA VAL A 105 8.86 32.95 -11.12
C VAL A 105 9.89 32.96 -12.27
N ASP A 106 9.62 33.69 -13.37
CA ASP A 106 10.52 33.87 -14.52
C ASP A 106 11.30 35.21 -14.52
N ALA A 107 11.11 36.03 -13.48
CA ALA A 107 11.92 37.23 -13.20
C ALA A 107 13.36 36.87 -12.82
N VAL A 108 13.57 35.69 -12.21
CA VAL A 108 14.88 35.16 -11.81
C VAL A 108 15.03 33.75 -12.36
N LYS A 109 15.87 33.59 -13.38
CA LYS A 109 16.26 32.26 -13.87
C LYS A 109 17.56 31.84 -13.19
N PHE A 110 17.49 30.83 -12.32
CA PHE A 110 18.68 30.26 -11.67
C PHE A 110 19.05 28.93 -12.34
N GLU A 111 20.17 28.88 -13.04
CA GLU A 111 20.68 27.68 -13.69
C GLU A 111 21.91 27.16 -12.95
N ILE A 112 22.07 25.84 -12.91
CA ILE A 112 23.23 25.21 -12.29
C ILE A 112 23.75 24.06 -13.15
N ARG A 113 25.05 23.81 -13.06
CA ARG A 113 25.68 22.59 -13.58
C ARG A 113 26.65 22.03 -12.54
N THR A 114 26.81 20.71 -12.54
CA THR A 114 27.64 20.00 -11.56
C THR A 114 28.75 19.20 -12.28
N SER A 115 29.78 18.83 -11.52
CA SER A 115 30.86 17.97 -12.00
C SER A 115 31.45 17.19 -10.83
N LYS A 116 31.92 15.96 -11.10
CA LYS A 116 32.65 15.12 -10.12
C LYS A 116 34.15 15.47 -10.06
N ASP A 117 34.71 15.93 -11.17
CA ASP A 117 36.16 16.00 -11.40
C ASP A 117 36.66 17.38 -11.90
N ASN A 118 35.76 18.35 -12.06
CA ASN A 118 36.00 19.67 -12.68
C ASN A 118 36.41 19.60 -14.17
N ARG A 119 36.15 18.49 -14.85
CA ARG A 119 36.43 18.30 -16.28
C ARG A 119 35.18 17.94 -17.06
N SER A 120 34.48 16.89 -16.63
CA SER A 120 33.20 16.48 -17.18
C SER A 120 32.07 17.19 -16.43
N TRP A 121 31.32 18.02 -17.16
CA TRP A 121 30.25 18.85 -16.62
C TRP A 121 28.88 18.40 -17.12
N SER A 122 27.87 18.46 -16.25
CA SER A 122 26.48 18.33 -16.65
C SER A 122 26.08 19.44 -17.64
N LYS A 123 24.95 19.25 -18.32
CA LYS A 123 24.24 20.38 -18.95
C LYS A 123 23.82 21.38 -17.86
N TRP A 124 23.57 22.61 -18.28
CA TRP A 124 22.92 23.61 -17.42
C TRP A 124 21.45 23.22 -17.21
N SER A 125 21.06 23.06 -15.94
CA SER A 125 19.68 22.77 -15.52
C SER A 125 19.08 23.99 -14.86
N TRP A 126 17.88 24.40 -15.29
CA TRP A 126 17.14 25.49 -14.64
C TRP A 126 16.44 24.98 -13.38
N LEU A 127 16.75 25.61 -12.25
CA LEU A 127 16.02 25.47 -11.00
C LEU A 127 14.80 26.39 -11.03
N ARG A 128 13.60 25.83 -11.13
CA ARG A 128 12.35 26.61 -11.03
C ARG A 128 12.16 27.13 -9.61
N VAL A 129 11.53 28.28 -9.47
CA VAL A 129 11.14 28.86 -8.17
C VAL A 129 9.87 28.18 -7.66
N GLU A 130 9.85 27.85 -6.37
CA GLU A 130 8.74 27.21 -5.65
C GLU A 130 8.39 28.02 -4.38
N ASP A 131 7.50 29.00 -4.52
CA ASP A 131 7.10 29.92 -3.44
C ASP A 131 5.63 29.78 -2.98
N GLN A 132 4.88 28.84 -3.55
CA GLN A 132 3.46 28.55 -3.24
C GLN A 132 3.25 27.30 -2.35
N GLU A 133 4.30 26.87 -1.65
CA GLU A 133 4.26 25.70 -0.76
C GLU A 133 4.77 26.05 0.65
N GLY A 134 4.38 25.22 1.61
CA GLY A 134 4.78 25.32 3.01
C GLY A 134 3.61 25.48 3.97
N PRO A 135 3.90 25.55 5.29
CA PRO A 135 2.88 25.81 6.30
C PRO A 135 2.26 27.18 6.11
N ASP A 136 0.92 27.27 6.07
CA ASP A 136 0.16 28.51 5.81
C ASP A 136 0.49 29.70 6.75
N HIS A 137 1.18 29.43 7.87
CA HIS A 137 1.59 30.40 8.88
C HIS A 137 2.98 31.02 8.67
N LYS A 138 3.79 30.52 7.73
CA LYS A 138 5.13 31.05 7.42
C LYS A 138 5.13 31.84 6.12
N LYS A 139 4.97 33.17 6.21
CA LYS A 139 5.31 34.12 5.14
C LYS A 139 6.70 34.71 5.37
N ASN A 140 7.75 33.99 4.98
CA ASN A 140 9.10 34.56 4.90
C ASN A 140 9.28 35.35 3.59
N LYS A 141 10.23 36.29 3.60
CA LYS A 141 10.69 36.99 2.39
C LYS A 141 11.62 36.14 1.53
N GLU A 142 11.87 34.90 1.95
CA GLU A 142 12.76 33.97 1.26
C GLU A 142 12.03 33.33 0.09
N THR A 143 12.73 33.23 -1.03
CA THR A 143 12.30 32.55 -2.25
C THR A 143 13.20 31.33 -2.40
N PHE A 144 12.58 30.17 -2.64
CA PHE A 144 13.25 28.88 -2.76
C PHE A 144 13.10 28.34 -4.18
N THR A 145 14.04 27.52 -4.62
CA THR A 145 13.88 26.70 -5.82
C THR A 145 13.36 25.31 -5.47
N GLN A 146 12.92 24.57 -6.51
CA GLN A 146 12.85 23.12 -6.45
C GLN A 146 14.19 22.49 -6.02
N LEU A 147 14.13 21.27 -5.51
CA LEU A 147 15.29 20.43 -5.23
C LEU A 147 15.85 19.84 -6.54
N LEU A 148 17.17 19.89 -6.73
CA LEU A 148 17.84 19.27 -7.87
C LEU A 148 18.72 18.08 -7.45
N LEU A 149 18.62 17.01 -8.23
CA LEU A 149 19.57 15.90 -8.26
C LEU A 149 20.92 16.36 -8.84
N GLY A 150 21.93 16.51 -7.99
CA GLY A 150 23.28 16.96 -8.32
C GLY A 150 24.19 15.89 -8.94
N GLN A 151 23.69 14.66 -9.08
CA GLN A 151 24.37 13.50 -9.69
C GLN A 151 25.71 13.13 -9.02
N ARG A 152 25.77 13.21 -7.68
CA ARG A 152 26.99 13.02 -6.84
C ARG A 152 28.12 13.97 -7.26
N GLY A 153 27.83 15.27 -7.27
CA GLY A 153 28.78 16.32 -7.62
C GLY A 153 29.82 16.61 -6.52
N LYS A 154 30.98 17.12 -6.93
CA LYS A 154 32.03 17.67 -6.05
C LYS A 154 32.42 19.11 -6.41
N TYR A 155 31.94 19.57 -7.56
CA TYR A 155 32.11 20.89 -8.10
C TYR A 155 30.77 21.36 -8.68
N LEU A 156 30.51 22.67 -8.60
CA LEU A 156 29.36 23.29 -9.25
C LEU A 156 29.71 24.64 -9.87
N GLN A 157 28.88 25.06 -10.81
CA GLN A 157 28.80 26.44 -11.30
C GLN A 157 27.33 26.81 -11.43
N TYR A 158 26.98 28.03 -11.02
CA TYR A 158 25.64 28.58 -11.18
C TYR A 158 25.63 29.82 -12.06
N ARG A 159 24.49 30.07 -12.71
CA ARG A 159 24.21 31.25 -13.52
C ARG A 159 22.86 31.82 -13.12
N ILE A 160 22.81 33.14 -12.93
CA ILE A 160 21.60 33.88 -12.60
C ILE A 160 21.32 34.83 -13.76
N THR A 161 20.13 34.74 -14.35
CA THR A 161 19.61 35.75 -15.29
C THR A 161 18.46 36.49 -14.65
N LEU A 162 18.52 37.83 -14.66
CA LEU A 162 17.46 38.70 -14.12
C LEU A 162 16.66 39.33 -15.26
N ASN A 163 15.33 39.36 -15.11
CA ASN A 163 14.41 40.00 -16.04
C ASN A 163 13.48 40.95 -15.28
N THR A 164 13.32 42.17 -15.79
CA THR A 164 12.34 43.13 -15.28
C THR A 164 10.92 42.59 -15.50
N LYS A 165 10.09 42.57 -14.45
CA LYS A 165 8.69 42.12 -14.51
C LYS A 165 7.77 43.12 -13.85
N ASN A 166 6.64 43.41 -14.48
CA ASN A 166 5.64 44.38 -13.98
C ASN A 166 6.25 45.76 -13.61
N GLY A 167 7.22 46.24 -14.41
CA GLY A 167 7.95 47.48 -14.15
C GLY A 167 8.93 47.45 -12.98
N LYS A 168 9.19 46.28 -12.38
CA LYS A 168 10.09 46.10 -11.24
C LYS A 168 11.30 45.23 -11.59
N LYS A 169 12.47 45.64 -11.08
CA LYS A 169 13.73 44.89 -11.17
C LYS A 169 13.80 43.84 -10.05
N PRO A 170 14.29 42.62 -10.31
CA PRO A 170 14.63 41.67 -9.27
C PRO A 170 15.72 42.20 -8.35
N GLU A 171 15.63 41.85 -7.07
CA GLU A 171 16.60 42.21 -6.05
C GLU A 171 16.83 41.00 -5.15
N LEU A 172 17.88 40.25 -5.43
CA LEU A 172 18.28 39.08 -4.65
C LEU A 172 19.20 39.53 -3.52
N GLN A 173 18.92 39.07 -2.30
CA GLN A 173 19.79 39.24 -1.15
C GLN A 173 20.08 37.89 -0.51
N ASP A 174 21.21 37.75 0.18
CA ASP A 174 21.47 36.58 1.05
C ASP A 174 21.43 35.22 0.33
N LEU A 175 22.01 35.15 -0.87
CA LEU A 175 21.95 33.95 -1.71
C LEU A 175 22.65 32.77 -1.04
N LYS A 176 21.94 31.65 -0.94
CA LYS A 176 22.41 30.41 -0.33
C LYS A 176 22.14 29.22 -1.24
N ILE A 177 23.10 28.30 -1.30
CA ILE A 177 22.99 26.99 -1.95
C ILE A 177 23.25 25.94 -0.87
N THR A 178 22.20 25.25 -0.45
CA THR A 178 22.31 24.12 0.47
C THR A 178 22.61 22.87 -0.33
N LEU A 179 23.68 22.18 0.04
CA LEU A 179 24.16 20.95 -0.57
C LEU A 179 23.87 19.80 0.40
N MET A 180 23.41 18.65 -0.11
CA MET A 180 23.02 17.49 0.68
C MET A 180 23.58 16.20 0.10
N ASN A 181 23.84 15.23 0.96
CA ASN A 181 24.13 13.84 0.62
C ASN A 181 23.43 12.93 1.63
N SER A 182 22.40 12.22 1.15
CA SER A 182 21.54 11.34 1.93
C SER A 182 21.83 9.84 1.73
N GLU A 183 22.83 9.52 0.89
CA GLU A 183 23.32 8.17 0.57
C GLU A 183 24.43 7.73 1.54
N ASP A 184 25.45 8.58 1.72
CA ASP A 184 26.67 8.27 2.49
C ASP A 184 26.54 8.56 4.00
N GLY A 185 25.32 8.86 4.45
CA GLY A 185 25.01 9.23 5.81
C GLY A 185 25.36 8.15 6.83
N ALA A 186 25.90 8.58 7.99
CA ALA A 186 26.14 7.66 9.09
C ALA A 186 24.82 7.01 9.55
N LYS A 187 24.77 5.67 9.49
CA LYS A 187 23.62 4.86 9.93
C LYS A 187 23.67 4.65 11.43
N ILE A 188 22.99 5.53 12.18
CA ILE A 188 23.00 5.52 13.65
C ILE A 188 21.76 4.82 14.20
N THR A 189 21.94 4.08 15.30
CA THR A 189 20.81 3.69 16.14
C THR A 189 20.27 4.96 16.80
N PRO A 190 18.96 5.27 16.73
CA PRO A 190 18.43 6.43 17.41
C PRO A 190 18.69 6.32 18.92
N THR A 191 19.49 7.24 19.46
CA THR A 191 19.59 7.47 20.90
C THR A 191 18.20 7.88 21.37
N SER A 192 17.63 7.12 22.30
CA SER A 192 16.25 7.27 22.78
C SER A 192 15.80 8.72 22.82
N SER A 193 14.89 9.09 21.92
CA SER A 193 14.08 10.30 22.05
C SER A 193 13.42 10.30 23.43
N LYS A 194 13.03 11.48 23.92
CA LYS A 194 12.24 11.58 25.17
C LYS A 194 10.81 11.03 25.03
N GLU A 195 10.49 10.42 23.89
CA GLU A 195 9.40 9.47 23.76
C GLU A 195 9.71 8.29 24.71
N LYS A 196 8.98 8.24 25.82
CA LYS A 196 8.93 7.00 26.61
C LYS A 196 8.50 5.89 25.66
N ASP A 197 9.34 4.85 25.51
CA ASP A 197 9.04 3.59 24.82
C ASP A 197 7.77 2.97 25.47
N LYS A 198 6.59 3.49 25.13
CA LYS A 198 5.32 2.83 25.33
C LYS A 198 5.39 1.63 24.40
N LYS A 199 5.60 0.45 24.99
CA LYS A 199 5.37 -0.83 24.32
C LYS A 199 4.08 -0.68 23.52
N ILE A 200 4.17 -0.87 22.20
CA ILE A 200 3.01 -1.07 21.34
C ILE A 200 2.26 -2.24 21.96
N SER A 201 1.17 -1.96 22.67
CA SER A 201 0.38 -3.02 23.29
C SER A 201 -0.40 -3.70 22.17
N LEU A 202 -0.72 -4.99 22.30
CA LEU A 202 -1.59 -5.62 21.32
C LEU A 202 -2.94 -4.86 21.20
N ALA A 203 -3.38 -4.16 22.25
CA ALA A 203 -4.56 -3.30 22.21
C ALA A 203 -4.44 -2.09 21.26
N SER A 204 -3.25 -1.67 20.80
CA SER A 204 -3.12 -0.68 19.72
C SER A 204 -3.15 -1.30 18.31
N LEU A 205 -2.90 -2.61 18.18
CA LEU A 205 -3.25 -3.36 16.95
C LEU A 205 -4.76 -3.60 16.87
N PHE A 206 -5.43 -3.73 18.03
CA PHE A 206 -6.89 -3.74 18.15
C PHE A 206 -7.51 -2.35 18.38
N ALA A 207 -6.79 -1.27 18.06
CA ALA A 207 -7.32 0.09 18.17
C ALA A 207 -8.47 0.29 17.17
N LYS A 208 -9.69 0.18 17.69
CA LYS A 208 -10.99 0.61 17.13
C LYS A 208 -10.93 0.96 15.63
N LYS A 209 -11.21 -0.04 14.79
CA LYS A 209 -11.27 0.03 13.32
C LYS A 209 -11.85 1.38 12.87
N VAL A 210 -11.04 2.19 12.20
CA VAL A 210 -11.54 3.39 11.51
C VAL A 210 -12.42 2.93 10.36
N ASP A 211 -13.52 3.62 10.06
CA ASP A 211 -14.65 3.16 9.22
C ASP A 211 -14.35 3.03 7.70
N ALA A 212 -13.11 2.70 7.34
CA ALA A 212 -12.73 2.29 6.00
C ALA A 212 -13.10 0.80 5.76
N ALA A 213 -13.76 0.56 4.63
CA ALA A 213 -13.91 -0.75 4.00
C ALA A 213 -12.70 -1.12 3.14
N ILE A 214 -11.96 -0.12 2.63
CA ILE A 214 -10.70 -0.29 1.90
C ILE A 214 -9.55 -0.46 2.91
N ASN A 215 -8.75 -1.51 2.74
CA ASN A 215 -7.56 -1.71 3.57
C ASN A 215 -6.50 -0.62 3.31
N LYS A 216 -5.79 -0.20 4.37
CA LYS A 216 -4.63 0.68 4.22
C LYS A 216 -3.57 -0.05 3.37
N PRO A 217 -3.08 0.54 2.26
CA PRO A 217 -2.05 -0.09 1.45
C PRO A 217 -0.73 -0.21 2.24
N PRO A 218 0.22 -1.07 1.82
CA PRO A 218 1.55 -1.11 2.43
C PRO A 218 2.25 0.25 2.31
N VAL A 219 2.69 0.80 3.46
CA VAL A 219 3.41 2.08 3.56
C VAL A 219 4.76 1.83 4.23
N ILE A 220 5.83 2.36 3.62
CA ILE A 220 7.15 2.47 4.25
C ILE A 220 7.09 3.61 5.26
N SER A 221 7.17 3.26 6.56
CA SER A 221 7.08 4.25 7.63
C SER A 221 8.30 5.17 7.66
N ARG A 222 8.18 6.29 8.38
CA ARG A 222 9.32 7.20 8.61
C ARG A 222 10.54 6.52 9.21
N ALA A 223 10.34 5.55 10.10
CA ALA A 223 11.43 4.75 10.65
C ALA A 223 12.10 3.87 9.59
N ASP A 224 11.31 3.24 8.71
CA ASP A 224 11.80 2.28 7.69
C ASP A 224 12.58 2.97 6.55
N TRP A 225 12.23 4.20 6.17
CA TRP A 225 13.04 4.99 5.23
C TRP A 225 14.21 5.74 5.90
N GLY A 226 14.38 5.59 7.22
CA GLY A 226 15.52 6.09 7.98
C GLY A 226 15.46 7.57 8.33
N ALA A 227 14.24 8.10 8.57
CA ALA A 227 14.02 9.50 8.95
C ALA A 227 14.77 9.88 10.23
N ASP A 228 15.33 11.09 10.23
CA ASP A 228 15.97 11.69 11.38
C ASP A 228 15.00 12.58 12.15
N GLU A 229 14.15 12.00 12.98
CA GLU A 229 13.14 12.79 13.74
C GLU A 229 13.74 13.93 14.58
N SER A 230 15.05 13.91 14.89
CA SER A 230 15.69 14.97 15.68
C SER A 230 15.67 16.35 15.01
N ILE A 231 15.66 16.44 13.67
CA ILE A 231 15.61 17.73 12.96
C ILE A 231 14.21 18.38 12.97
N ARG A 232 13.18 17.66 13.45
CA ARG A 232 11.79 18.14 13.58
C ARG A 232 11.56 19.03 14.80
N PHE A 233 12.55 19.14 15.70
CA PHE A 233 12.45 19.81 17.00
C PHE A 233 13.49 20.92 17.17
N ASP A 234 13.16 21.91 17.99
CA ASP A 234 14.13 22.90 18.47
C ASP A 234 15.01 22.36 19.62
N GLN A 235 15.96 23.17 20.08
CA GLN A 235 16.88 22.84 21.17
C GLN A 235 16.19 22.57 22.52
N THR A 236 14.92 22.99 22.69
CA THR A 236 14.12 22.73 23.89
C THR A 236 13.35 21.41 23.80
N GLY A 237 13.28 20.80 22.62
CA GLY A 237 12.50 19.59 22.32
C GLY A 237 11.06 19.89 21.91
N LYS A 238 10.75 21.11 21.46
CA LYS A 238 9.44 21.48 20.92
C LYS A 238 9.44 21.30 19.40
N GLU A 239 8.35 20.79 18.83
CA GLU A 239 8.19 20.67 17.37
C GLU A 239 8.32 22.06 16.70
N LEU A 240 9.20 22.15 15.68
CA LEU A 240 9.35 23.36 14.86
C LEU A 240 8.08 23.65 14.03
N TRP A 241 7.30 22.60 13.77
CA TRP A 241 5.97 22.67 13.18
C TRP A 241 5.01 21.74 13.95
N PRO A 242 4.22 22.32 14.88
CA PRO A 242 3.16 21.60 15.59
C PRO A 242 2.17 20.92 14.64
N ARG A 243 1.54 19.85 15.13
CA ARG A 243 0.59 19.03 14.38
C ARG A 243 -0.85 19.53 14.56
N ASP A 244 -1.46 19.93 13.44
CA ASP A 244 -2.89 20.22 13.33
C ASP A 244 -3.61 19.09 12.58
N TYR A 245 -4.91 18.92 12.82
CA TYR A 245 -5.71 17.85 12.22
C TYR A 245 -7.04 18.34 11.66
N LEU A 246 -7.33 18.00 10.41
CA LEU A 246 -8.64 18.19 9.77
C LEU A 246 -8.88 17.06 8.75
N ALA A 247 -10.01 16.37 8.86
CA ALA A 247 -10.36 15.26 7.95
C ALA A 247 -10.36 15.73 6.48
N PRO A 248 -9.67 15.02 5.56
CA PRO A 248 -9.64 15.40 4.16
C PRO A 248 -11.02 15.42 3.52
N THR A 249 -11.30 16.47 2.75
CA THR A 249 -12.46 16.58 1.86
C THR A 249 -12.05 16.56 0.38
N HIS A 250 -10.78 16.81 0.11
CA HIS A 250 -10.17 16.77 -1.22
C HIS A 250 -8.80 16.07 -1.15
N MET A 251 -8.33 15.57 -2.29
CA MET A 251 -7.01 14.95 -2.46
C MET A 251 -6.26 15.70 -3.57
N VAL A 252 -4.98 16.01 -3.31
CA VAL A 252 -4.14 16.81 -4.22
C VAL A 252 -2.95 15.96 -4.67
N VAL A 253 -2.86 15.73 -5.97
CA VAL A 253 -1.73 15.04 -6.59
C VAL A 253 -0.62 16.05 -6.94
N HIS A 254 0.60 15.69 -6.57
CA HIS A 254 1.83 16.45 -6.77
C HIS A 254 2.85 15.62 -7.55
N HIS A 255 3.94 16.28 -7.94
CA HIS A 255 5.22 15.62 -8.21
C HIS A 255 6.32 16.30 -7.39
N THR A 256 7.48 15.66 -7.25
CA THR A 256 8.63 16.24 -6.52
C THR A 256 9.50 17.15 -7.39
N ALA A 257 9.24 17.22 -8.70
CA ALA A 257 10.03 17.94 -9.71
C ALA A 257 11.54 17.56 -9.75
N THR A 258 11.89 16.41 -9.16
CA THR A 258 13.23 15.83 -9.20
C THR A 258 13.44 14.99 -10.46
N GLU A 259 14.67 14.58 -10.77
CA GLU A 259 14.93 13.65 -11.88
C GLU A 259 14.20 12.30 -11.65
N ASN A 260 13.70 11.69 -12.73
CA ASN A 260 13.00 10.41 -12.69
C ASN A 260 13.98 9.23 -12.52
N ASN A 261 13.44 8.05 -12.17
CA ASN A 261 14.21 6.80 -12.05
C ASN A 261 15.31 6.84 -10.97
N GLU A 262 15.09 7.62 -9.91
CA GLU A 262 15.90 7.63 -8.68
C GLU A 262 16.16 6.18 -8.19
N PRO A 263 17.41 5.71 -8.08
CA PRO A 263 17.73 4.35 -7.63
C PRO A 263 17.56 4.13 -6.11
N ASP A 264 17.68 5.17 -5.27
CA ASP A 264 17.37 5.07 -3.82
C ASP A 264 16.26 6.07 -3.42
N PRO A 265 14.98 5.66 -3.53
CA PRO A 265 13.86 6.48 -3.07
C PRO A 265 13.93 6.83 -1.59
N ALA A 266 14.57 6.01 -0.74
CA ALA A 266 14.72 6.33 0.68
C ALA A 266 15.76 7.44 0.91
N ALA A 267 16.85 7.48 0.13
CA ALA A 267 17.77 8.62 0.10
C ALA A 267 17.04 9.89 -0.35
N ARG A 268 16.27 9.80 -1.44
CA ARG A 268 15.43 10.89 -1.94
C ARG A 268 14.44 11.42 -0.90
N MET A 269 13.75 10.53 -0.17
CA MET A 269 12.88 10.89 0.95
C MET A 269 13.63 11.70 2.02
N ARG A 270 14.84 11.26 2.40
CA ARG A 270 15.69 11.98 3.37
C ARG A 270 16.15 13.34 2.86
N SER A 271 16.49 13.48 1.58
CA SER A 271 16.84 14.78 0.96
C SER A 271 15.66 15.74 0.93
N ILE A 272 14.46 15.28 0.54
CA ILE A 272 13.24 16.11 0.54
C ILE A 272 12.86 16.49 1.98
N TYR A 273 12.95 15.55 2.93
CA TYR A 273 12.68 15.81 4.34
C TYR A 273 13.65 16.85 4.92
N TYR A 274 14.95 16.75 4.65
CA TYR A 274 15.95 17.73 5.09
C TYR A 274 15.72 19.10 4.43
N PHE A 275 15.46 19.13 3.12
CA PHE A 275 15.20 20.36 2.39
C PHE A 275 13.97 21.10 2.94
N HIS A 276 12.86 20.40 3.16
CA HIS A 276 11.66 21.01 3.75
C HIS A 276 11.85 21.42 5.21
N THR A 277 12.43 20.55 6.03
CA THR A 277 12.56 20.76 7.48
C THR A 277 13.58 21.83 7.82
N VAL A 278 14.77 21.76 7.23
CA VAL A 278 15.93 22.61 7.56
C VAL A 278 16.09 23.75 6.56
N THR A 279 16.16 23.45 5.25
CA THR A 279 16.47 24.50 4.25
C THR A 279 15.33 25.50 4.06
N ARG A 280 14.10 25.03 3.86
CA ARG A 280 12.88 25.86 3.85
C ARG A 280 12.43 26.23 5.27
N GLY A 281 13.09 25.68 6.30
CA GLY A 281 12.83 25.94 7.72
C GLY A 281 11.42 25.58 8.17
N TRP A 282 10.69 24.69 7.47
CA TRP A 282 9.29 24.43 7.77
C TRP A 282 9.13 23.75 9.12
N GLY A 283 9.95 22.74 9.39
CA GLY A 283 9.88 21.90 10.58
C GLY A 283 9.41 20.46 10.33
N ASP A 284 8.95 20.11 9.11
CA ASP A 284 8.71 18.74 8.64
C ASP A 284 8.55 18.72 7.10
N ILE A 285 8.42 17.54 6.50
CA ILE A 285 8.05 17.34 5.10
C ILE A 285 6.57 17.73 4.86
N GLY A 286 6.30 18.50 3.79
CA GLY A 286 4.96 19.05 3.51
C GLY A 286 3.93 18.10 2.91
N TYR A 287 4.34 17.03 2.22
CA TYR A 287 3.41 16.05 1.62
C TYR A 287 2.94 15.02 2.67
N ASN A 288 1.70 14.53 2.59
CA ASN A 288 1.21 13.47 3.48
C ASN A 288 1.82 12.10 3.11
N ALA A 289 1.96 11.84 1.81
CA ALA A 289 2.61 10.65 1.28
C ALA A 289 3.38 10.96 0.00
N ILE A 290 4.40 10.15 -0.27
CA ILE A 290 5.19 10.22 -1.51
C ILE A 290 5.27 8.83 -2.12
N ILE A 291 5.10 8.71 -3.43
CA ILE A 291 5.29 7.44 -4.14
C ILE A 291 6.66 7.47 -4.80
N GLY A 292 7.54 6.56 -4.36
CA GLY A 292 8.89 6.42 -4.87
C GLY A 292 8.93 5.97 -6.33
N SER A 293 10.05 6.19 -7.00
CA SER A 293 10.35 5.66 -8.34
C SER A 293 10.27 4.12 -8.41
N ASP A 294 10.40 3.43 -7.28
CA ASP A 294 10.18 1.99 -7.12
C ASP A 294 8.70 1.59 -6.97
N GLY A 295 7.79 2.56 -6.99
CA GLY A 295 6.34 2.37 -6.83
C GLY A 295 5.88 2.14 -5.39
N LYS A 296 6.76 2.19 -4.37
CA LYS A 296 6.33 2.06 -2.97
C LYS A 296 5.75 3.37 -2.45
N ILE A 297 4.82 3.26 -1.51
CA ILE A 297 4.24 4.40 -0.80
C ILE A 297 5.09 4.68 0.44
N TYR A 298 5.60 5.90 0.56
CA TYR A 298 6.39 6.38 1.68
C TYR A 298 5.58 7.36 2.53
N GLU A 299 5.65 7.21 3.84
CA GLU A 299 5.05 8.14 4.79
C GLU A 299 5.76 9.51 4.76
N GLY A 300 4.98 10.58 4.59
CA GLY A 300 5.45 11.96 4.62
C GLY A 300 5.27 12.61 6.00
N ARG A 301 4.41 13.63 6.08
CA ARG A 301 4.15 14.46 7.29
C ARG A 301 3.89 13.60 8.52
N HIS A 302 4.65 13.81 9.60
CA HIS A 302 4.52 13.03 10.83
C HIS A 302 3.15 13.27 11.50
N GLY A 303 2.42 12.17 11.69
CA GLY A 303 1.05 12.12 12.21
C GLY A 303 0.96 12.07 13.75
N LYS A 304 -0.06 11.39 14.29
CA LYS A 304 -0.13 11.06 15.72
C LYS A 304 0.90 9.99 16.08
N ASP A 305 1.39 10.04 17.31
CA ASP A 305 2.38 9.08 17.83
C ASP A 305 1.86 7.63 17.69
N GLY A 306 2.61 6.77 16.98
CA GLY A 306 2.25 5.37 16.75
C GLY A 306 1.30 5.10 15.57
N GLU A 307 0.83 6.12 14.85
CA GLU A 307 0.06 5.95 13.61
C GLU A 307 0.93 6.20 12.37
N VAL A 308 1.14 5.17 11.53
CA VAL A 308 1.70 5.35 10.18
C VAL A 308 0.61 5.90 9.25
N LEU A 309 0.87 7.02 8.58
CA LEU A 309 -0.08 7.70 7.69
C LEU A 309 -1.39 8.02 8.45
N SER A 310 -1.25 8.90 9.44
CA SER A 310 -2.34 9.35 10.33
C SER A 310 -3.38 10.17 9.56
N ASN A 311 -4.68 9.91 9.79
CA ASN A 311 -5.74 10.56 9.03
C ASN A 311 -5.86 12.05 9.38
N GLY A 312 -5.91 12.90 8.35
CA GLY A 312 -6.16 14.33 8.47
C GLY A 312 -5.03 15.16 9.09
N VAL A 313 -3.82 14.63 9.29
CA VAL A 313 -2.68 15.49 9.66
C VAL A 313 -2.44 16.54 8.58
N VAL A 314 -2.37 17.81 8.99
CA VAL A 314 -2.28 18.94 8.05
C VAL A 314 -0.88 19.03 7.45
N GLY A 315 -0.84 19.01 6.12
CA GLY A 315 0.37 19.15 5.31
C GLY A 315 0.78 20.61 5.05
N GLY A 316 1.73 20.76 4.14
CA GLY A 316 2.34 22.02 3.70
C GLY A 316 2.67 21.99 2.22
N HIS A 317 1.85 21.28 1.44
CA HIS A 317 2.09 20.95 0.03
C HIS A 317 1.34 21.88 -0.95
N ALA A 318 0.31 22.61 -0.52
CA ALA A 318 -0.45 23.51 -1.38
C ALA A 318 -0.96 24.70 -0.57
N TYR A 319 -0.31 25.87 -0.70
CA TYR A 319 -0.65 27.05 0.09
C TYR A 319 -2.14 27.41 -0.01
N SER A 320 -2.77 27.73 1.13
CA SER A 320 -4.21 27.93 1.31
C SER A 320 -5.12 26.70 1.12
N PHE A 321 -4.61 25.58 0.60
CA PHE A 321 -5.31 24.31 0.44
C PHE A 321 -4.76 23.19 1.35
N ASN A 322 -3.86 23.51 2.28
CA ASN A 322 -3.23 22.54 3.18
C ASN A 322 -4.21 21.91 4.19
N TYR A 323 -5.21 22.68 4.65
CA TYR A 323 -6.17 22.22 5.65
C TYR A 323 -7.29 21.41 5.03
N GLY A 324 -7.54 20.19 5.52
CA GLY A 324 -8.65 19.37 5.03
C GLY A 324 -8.44 18.86 3.61
N THR A 325 -7.18 18.72 3.18
CA THR A 325 -6.81 17.96 1.99
C THR A 325 -5.71 16.95 2.29
N PHE A 326 -5.49 15.99 1.38
CA PHE A 326 -4.43 15.00 1.50
C PHE A 326 -3.52 15.06 0.26
N GLY A 327 -2.24 15.42 0.47
CA GLY A 327 -1.25 15.57 -0.59
C GLY A 327 -0.45 14.30 -0.85
N VAL A 328 -0.54 13.76 -2.07
CA VAL A 328 0.28 12.63 -2.56
C VAL A 328 1.22 13.14 -3.64
N SER A 329 2.54 12.98 -3.45
CA SER A 329 3.54 13.40 -4.45
C SER A 329 4.19 12.23 -5.18
N MET A 330 4.32 12.33 -6.49
CA MET A 330 5.03 11.35 -7.32
C MET A 330 6.51 11.73 -7.43
N MET A 331 7.41 10.81 -7.07
CA MET A 331 8.85 11.04 -7.09
C MET A 331 9.40 11.12 -8.52
N GLY A 332 9.66 12.33 -9.01
CA GLY A 332 10.14 12.62 -10.36
C GLY A 332 9.55 13.91 -10.95
N ASP A 333 9.85 14.15 -12.23
CA ASP A 333 9.21 15.16 -13.06
C ASP A 333 8.30 14.48 -14.09
N TYR A 334 7.09 15.00 -14.25
CA TYR A 334 6.05 14.47 -15.15
C TYR A 334 5.46 15.57 -16.02
N ASP A 335 6.20 16.68 -16.18
CA ASP A 335 5.92 17.72 -17.17
C ASP A 335 6.26 17.21 -18.58
N GLN A 336 7.25 16.31 -18.71
CA GLN A 336 7.76 15.80 -19.99
C GLN A 336 7.74 14.26 -20.12
N VAL A 337 7.38 13.53 -19.05
CA VAL A 337 7.44 12.04 -19.00
C VAL A 337 6.10 11.48 -18.50
N VAL A 338 5.66 10.36 -19.07
CA VAL A 338 4.47 9.61 -18.63
C VAL A 338 4.71 8.99 -17.25
N LEU A 339 3.68 8.98 -16.38
CA LEU A 339 3.76 8.29 -15.09
C LEU A 339 3.82 6.76 -15.28
N PRO A 340 4.84 6.04 -14.78
CA PRO A 340 4.93 4.59 -14.91
C PRO A 340 3.79 3.83 -14.22
N ASP A 341 3.38 2.70 -14.80
CA ASP A 341 2.20 1.93 -14.35
C ASP A 341 2.30 1.42 -12.91
N HIS A 342 3.49 1.05 -12.44
CA HIS A 342 3.69 0.59 -11.05
C HIS A 342 3.48 1.73 -10.05
N MET A 343 3.94 2.95 -10.38
CA MET A 343 3.67 4.15 -9.57
C MET A 343 2.20 4.57 -9.66
N ARG A 344 1.59 4.47 -10.85
CA ARG A 344 0.16 4.72 -11.08
C ARG A 344 -0.73 3.77 -10.25
N LYS A 345 -0.39 2.48 -10.19
CA LYS A 345 -1.09 1.47 -9.38
C LYS A 345 -1.11 1.88 -7.90
N SER A 346 0.04 2.25 -7.35
CA SER A 346 0.16 2.71 -5.96
C SER A 346 -0.56 4.03 -5.70
N LEU A 347 -0.57 4.95 -6.68
CA LEU A 347 -1.32 6.21 -6.59
C LEU A 347 -2.83 5.94 -6.50
N VAL A 348 -3.36 5.05 -7.34
CA VAL A 348 -4.76 4.64 -7.26
C VAL A 348 -5.05 3.95 -5.92
N GLN A 349 -4.16 3.08 -5.42
CA GLN A 349 -4.35 2.40 -4.12
C GLN A 349 -4.46 3.39 -2.94
N ILE A 350 -3.51 4.32 -2.79
CA ILE A 350 -3.56 5.29 -1.68
C ILE A 350 -4.75 6.25 -1.81
N LEU A 351 -5.06 6.73 -3.01
CA LEU A 351 -6.22 7.61 -3.22
C LEU A 351 -7.55 6.88 -2.93
N THR A 352 -7.66 5.59 -3.28
CA THR A 352 -8.84 4.77 -2.93
C THR A 352 -8.99 4.63 -1.42
N TYR A 353 -7.90 4.34 -0.71
CA TYR A 353 -7.90 4.25 0.75
C TYR A 353 -8.30 5.57 1.43
N VAL A 354 -7.68 6.69 1.03
CA VAL A 354 -7.99 8.01 1.60
C VAL A 354 -9.42 8.45 1.28
N ALA A 355 -9.91 8.14 0.08
CA ALA A 355 -11.26 8.46 -0.35
C ALA A 355 -12.32 7.70 0.47
N ASP A 356 -12.18 6.38 0.64
CA ASP A 356 -13.12 5.61 1.47
C ASP A 356 -13.02 5.99 2.95
N LEU A 357 -11.81 6.15 3.49
CA LEU A 357 -11.60 6.55 4.89
C LEU A 357 -12.32 7.85 5.26
N ASN A 358 -12.47 8.77 4.30
CA ASN A 358 -13.07 10.09 4.49
C ASN A 358 -14.38 10.30 3.72
N LYS A 359 -14.93 9.23 3.12
CA LYS A 359 -16.15 9.23 2.28
C LYS A 359 -16.15 10.33 1.19
N ILE A 360 -15.02 10.45 0.50
CA ILE A 360 -14.82 11.36 -0.65
C ILE A 360 -15.20 10.61 -1.93
N ASP A 361 -16.21 11.07 -2.65
CA ASP A 361 -16.39 10.70 -4.06
C ASP A 361 -15.32 11.43 -4.89
N PRO A 362 -14.42 10.74 -5.61
CA PRO A 362 -13.32 11.36 -6.36
C PRO A 362 -13.76 12.00 -7.68
N THR A 363 -15.00 11.77 -8.14
CA THR A 363 -15.49 12.19 -9.47
C THR A 363 -16.18 13.55 -9.45
N ILE A 364 -16.66 13.99 -8.28
CA ILE A 364 -17.44 15.22 -8.13
C ILE A 364 -16.58 16.47 -7.93
N LYS A 365 -17.27 17.62 -7.93
CA LYS A 365 -16.76 18.90 -7.46
C LYS A 365 -17.46 19.27 -6.16
N LYS A 366 -16.73 19.87 -5.22
CA LYS A 366 -17.23 20.35 -3.94
C LYS A 366 -16.63 21.72 -3.64
N ASP A 367 -17.32 22.52 -2.85
CA ASP A 367 -16.75 23.76 -2.34
C ASP A 367 -15.68 23.44 -1.29
N TYR A 368 -14.49 24.01 -1.48
CA TYR A 368 -13.40 23.95 -0.50
C TYR A 368 -13.60 25.07 0.51
N VAL A 369 -13.87 24.70 1.76
CA VAL A 369 -14.02 25.64 2.88
C VAL A 369 -12.70 25.75 3.63
N ARG A 370 -12.09 26.94 3.58
CA ARG A 370 -10.82 27.23 4.22
C ARG A 370 -10.98 27.26 5.74
N ASN A 371 -10.27 26.38 6.43
CA ASN A 371 -10.34 26.25 7.89
C ASN A 371 -8.95 26.37 8.52
N TYR A 372 -8.40 27.59 8.57
CA TYR A 372 -7.19 27.91 9.33
C TYR A 372 -7.37 29.21 10.12
N SER A 373 -6.76 29.28 11.31
CA SER A 373 -6.88 30.40 12.27
C SER A 373 -6.27 31.72 11.78
N TYR A 374 -5.52 31.73 10.68
CA TYR A 374 -4.90 32.93 10.11
C TYR A 374 -5.72 33.47 8.93
N ASN A 375 -6.45 34.54 9.15
CA ASN A 375 -7.15 35.27 8.09
C ASN A 375 -6.14 36.02 7.20
N ASP A 376 -5.67 35.40 6.11
CA ASP A 376 -5.11 36.15 4.99
C ASP A 376 -6.28 36.82 4.24
N PRO A 377 -6.42 38.16 4.28
CA PRO A 377 -7.57 38.85 3.67
C PRO A 377 -7.59 38.77 2.14
N ASN A 378 -6.49 38.35 1.50
CA ASN A 378 -6.37 38.23 0.05
C ASN A 378 -6.82 36.86 -0.49
N VAL A 379 -7.26 35.96 0.40
CA VAL A 379 -7.68 34.60 0.04
C VAL A 379 -9.09 34.37 0.57
N PRO A 380 -10.04 33.94 -0.28
CA PRO A 380 -11.44 33.76 0.12
C PRO A 380 -11.59 32.65 1.18
N LYS A 381 -12.71 32.71 1.93
CA LYS A 381 -13.08 31.64 2.88
C LYS A 381 -13.58 30.37 2.20
N VAL A 382 -14.10 30.50 0.98
CA VAL A 382 -14.63 29.39 0.18
C VAL A 382 -14.12 29.54 -1.25
N ASP A 383 -13.56 28.47 -1.79
CA ASP A 383 -13.29 28.31 -3.22
C ASP A 383 -14.32 27.33 -3.78
N ALA A 384 -15.16 27.80 -4.70
CA ALA A 384 -16.32 27.03 -5.17
C ALA A 384 -15.97 25.99 -6.25
N GLY A 385 -16.64 24.85 -6.23
CA GLY A 385 -16.60 23.86 -7.32
C GLY A 385 -15.23 23.22 -7.60
N ILE A 386 -14.42 22.98 -6.57
CA ILE A 386 -13.11 22.34 -6.69
C ILE A 386 -13.28 20.82 -6.88
N PRO A 387 -12.58 20.18 -7.84
CA PRO A 387 -12.59 18.72 -7.96
C PRO A 387 -12.03 18.06 -6.70
N THR A 388 -12.78 17.11 -6.12
CA THR A 388 -12.40 16.40 -4.89
C THR A 388 -11.12 15.58 -5.04
N LEU A 389 -10.77 15.16 -6.26
CA LEU A 389 -9.42 14.72 -6.64
C LEU A 389 -8.88 15.67 -7.72
N THR A 390 -7.77 16.34 -7.44
CA THR A 390 -7.18 17.35 -8.34
C THR A 390 -5.65 17.33 -8.32
N GLY A 391 -5.01 18.05 -9.23
CA GLY A 391 -3.57 18.30 -9.23
C GLY A 391 -3.26 19.69 -8.66
N HIS A 392 -2.10 19.87 -8.04
CA HIS A 392 -1.70 21.14 -7.40
C HIS A 392 -1.91 22.37 -8.29
N GLY A 393 -1.31 22.40 -9.49
CA GLY A 393 -1.43 23.50 -10.46
C GLY A 393 -2.78 23.59 -11.17
N LEU A 394 -3.83 22.95 -10.65
CA LEU A 394 -5.24 23.17 -11.02
C LEU A 394 -6.04 23.78 -9.86
N LEU A 395 -5.42 24.02 -8.70
CA LEU A 395 -6.03 24.74 -7.58
C LEU A 395 -6.05 26.26 -7.86
N PRO A 396 -7.09 26.99 -7.39
CA PRO A 396 -7.11 28.44 -7.43
C PRO A 396 -5.84 29.06 -6.85
N ARG A 397 -5.29 30.07 -7.55
CA ARG A 397 -4.06 30.81 -7.17
C ARG A 397 -2.76 29.98 -7.21
N ALA A 398 -2.78 28.70 -7.59
CA ALA A 398 -1.57 27.91 -7.74
C ALA A 398 -0.73 28.40 -8.95
N SER A 399 0.51 28.82 -8.71
CA SER A 399 1.46 29.23 -9.74
C SER A 399 2.54 28.15 -9.92
N THR A 400 2.16 26.99 -10.47
CA THR A 400 3.05 25.83 -10.59
C THR A 400 2.70 24.89 -11.75
N ASN A 401 3.73 24.27 -12.35
CA ASN A 401 3.54 23.19 -13.32
C ASN A 401 3.10 21.87 -12.66
N CYS A 402 3.36 21.69 -11.36
CA CYS A 402 2.99 20.51 -10.57
C CYS A 402 1.51 20.10 -10.77
N PRO A 403 1.16 18.80 -10.89
CA PRO A 403 2.01 17.61 -10.89
C PRO A 403 2.69 17.30 -12.25
N GLY A 404 2.82 18.28 -13.15
CA GLY A 404 3.30 18.10 -14.52
C GLY A 404 2.18 17.77 -15.51
N ALA A 405 2.38 18.15 -16.78
CA ALA A 405 1.41 17.97 -17.86
C ALA A 405 0.84 16.55 -17.99
N TYR A 406 1.67 15.50 -17.88
CA TYR A 406 1.21 14.13 -18.06
C TYR A 406 0.27 13.67 -16.94
N ILE A 407 0.59 13.98 -15.67
CA ILE A 407 -0.31 13.67 -14.55
C ILE A 407 -1.58 14.52 -14.62
N LYS A 408 -1.48 15.81 -15.00
CA LYS A 408 -2.66 16.69 -15.20
C LYS A 408 -3.65 16.09 -16.21
N ASN A 409 -3.15 15.54 -17.32
CA ASN A 409 -3.96 14.88 -18.34
C ASN A 409 -4.56 13.53 -17.88
N GLU A 410 -3.89 12.82 -16.97
CA GLU A 410 -4.31 11.53 -16.42
C GLU A 410 -5.31 11.64 -15.25
N LEU A 411 -5.51 12.84 -14.67
CA LEU A 411 -6.46 13.06 -13.58
C LEU A 411 -7.90 12.54 -13.83
N PRO A 412 -8.53 12.69 -15.01
CA PRO A 412 -9.85 12.10 -15.27
C PRO A 412 -9.86 10.58 -15.14
N ASN A 413 -8.84 9.90 -15.69
CA ASN A 413 -8.70 8.45 -15.60
C ASN A 413 -8.40 7.98 -14.17
N LEU A 414 -7.64 8.77 -13.39
CA LEU A 414 -7.44 8.51 -11.96
C LEU A 414 -8.76 8.60 -11.19
N ARG A 415 -9.61 9.61 -11.43
CA ARG A 415 -10.93 9.71 -10.79
C ARG A 415 -11.79 8.48 -11.09
N THR A 416 -11.85 8.06 -12.35
CA THR A 416 -12.55 6.83 -12.76
C THR A 416 -11.95 5.59 -12.11
N SER A 417 -10.62 5.46 -12.06
CA SER A 417 -9.93 4.30 -11.47
C SER A 417 -10.19 4.20 -9.96
N VAL A 418 -10.12 5.32 -9.24
CA VAL A 418 -10.41 5.39 -7.80
C VAL A 418 -11.89 5.11 -7.55
N SER A 419 -12.81 5.72 -8.30
CA SER A 419 -14.25 5.46 -8.18
C SER A 419 -14.62 4.01 -8.46
N ASN A 420 -14.04 3.41 -9.51
CA ASN A 420 -14.25 1.99 -9.81
C ASN A 420 -13.78 1.13 -8.64
N ASN A 421 -12.60 1.39 -8.06
CA ASN A 421 -12.08 0.64 -6.92
C ASN A 421 -12.91 0.79 -5.64
N LEU A 422 -13.44 1.99 -5.37
CA LEU A 422 -14.39 2.23 -4.26
C LEU A 422 -15.68 1.40 -4.42
N ASN A 423 -16.11 1.20 -5.66
CA ASN A 423 -17.30 0.42 -6.01
C ASN A 423 -17.03 -1.07 -6.25
N GLN A 424 -15.76 -1.53 -6.21
CA GLN A 424 -15.47 -2.96 -6.27
C GLN A 424 -15.70 -3.62 -4.90
N PRO A 425 -16.36 -4.80 -4.84
CA PRO A 425 -16.48 -5.54 -3.60
C PRO A 425 -15.09 -6.00 -3.13
N GLN A 426 -14.73 -5.65 -1.89
CA GLN A 426 -13.36 -5.78 -1.40
C GLN A 426 -13.02 -7.20 -0.97
N VAL A 427 -11.79 -7.63 -1.30
CA VAL A 427 -11.20 -8.88 -0.83
C VAL A 427 -10.90 -8.78 0.66
N PRO A 428 -11.48 -9.64 1.52
CA PRO A 428 -11.08 -9.74 2.92
C PRO A 428 -9.61 -10.17 3.00
N THR A 429 -8.76 -9.33 3.56
CA THR A 429 -7.37 -9.67 3.91
C THR A 429 -7.25 -10.25 5.31
N GLU A 430 -8.27 -10.02 6.15
CA GLU A 430 -8.37 -10.52 7.52
C GLU A 430 -9.54 -11.51 7.64
N PRO A 431 -9.45 -12.50 8.52
CA PRO A 431 -10.56 -13.40 8.80
C PRO A 431 -11.78 -12.67 9.37
N ILE A 432 -12.97 -13.04 8.88
CA ILE A 432 -14.24 -12.64 9.51
C ILE A 432 -14.50 -13.65 10.63
N ILE A 433 -14.51 -13.19 11.88
CA ILE A 433 -14.79 -14.02 13.05
C ILE A 433 -16.16 -13.63 13.62
N ILE A 434 -17.00 -14.63 13.89
CA ILE A 434 -18.29 -14.47 14.56
C ILE A 434 -18.24 -15.29 15.84
N ASP A 435 -18.20 -14.58 16.96
CA ASP A 435 -18.24 -15.17 18.29
C ASP A 435 -19.66 -15.58 18.68
N ASN A 436 -19.81 -16.35 19.77
CA ASN A 436 -21.11 -16.87 20.22
C ASN A 436 -22.06 -15.76 20.71
N ASP A 437 -21.52 -14.65 21.22
CA ASP A 437 -22.26 -13.51 21.75
C ASP A 437 -22.68 -12.47 20.67
N ALA A 438 -22.23 -12.65 19.43
CA ALA A 438 -22.55 -11.77 18.33
C ALA A 438 -24.07 -11.61 18.15
N SER A 439 -24.54 -10.36 18.08
CA SER A 439 -25.97 -10.01 18.05
C SER A 439 -26.72 -10.49 16.80
N THR A 440 -26.01 -10.96 15.77
CA THR A 440 -26.57 -11.59 14.58
C THR A 440 -26.90 -13.07 14.78
N ASN A 441 -26.40 -13.72 15.82
CA ASN A 441 -26.61 -15.15 16.06
C ASN A 441 -28.06 -15.45 16.48
N THR A 442 -28.61 -16.55 15.98
CA THR A 442 -29.94 -17.04 16.34
C THR A 442 -29.85 -18.41 17.00
N ARG A 443 -30.82 -18.73 17.87
CA ARG A 443 -30.91 -19.98 18.62
C ARG A 443 -32.34 -20.51 18.58
N THR A 444 -32.47 -21.79 18.30
CA THR A 444 -33.69 -22.59 18.47
C THR A 444 -33.42 -23.61 19.57
N GLY A 445 -34.39 -23.86 20.45
CA GLY A 445 -34.23 -24.80 21.56
C GLY A 445 -33.47 -24.23 22.77
N SER A 446 -32.95 -25.12 23.62
CA SER A 446 -32.46 -24.83 24.97
C SER A 446 -30.94 -24.66 25.05
N TRP A 447 -30.43 -23.49 24.67
CA TRP A 447 -28.99 -23.17 24.74
C TRP A 447 -28.61 -22.45 26.05
N THR A 448 -27.78 -23.10 26.86
CA THR A 448 -27.29 -22.56 28.13
C THR A 448 -25.95 -21.84 27.95
N LEU A 449 -25.84 -20.63 28.49
CA LEU A 449 -24.60 -19.85 28.50
C LEU A 449 -23.64 -20.40 29.57
N SER A 450 -22.34 -20.47 29.28
CA SER A 450 -21.33 -20.88 30.24
C SER A 450 -20.00 -20.15 30.06
N THR A 451 -19.25 -20.04 31.15
CA THR A 451 -17.89 -19.49 31.19
C THR A 451 -16.88 -20.52 31.74
N LEU A 452 -17.33 -21.72 32.09
CA LEU A 452 -16.60 -22.67 32.96
C LEU A 452 -15.34 -23.25 32.30
N LEU A 453 -15.42 -23.63 31.03
CA LEU A 453 -14.25 -24.15 30.32
C LEU A 453 -13.29 -23.02 29.93
N SER A 454 -11.99 -23.23 30.15
CA SER A 454 -10.93 -22.25 29.92
C SER A 454 -10.56 -22.08 28.45
N GLN A 455 -10.80 -23.11 27.62
CA GLN A 455 -10.47 -23.16 26.19
C GLN A 455 -11.50 -22.47 25.27
N LYS A 456 -12.41 -21.67 25.81
CA LYS A 456 -13.41 -20.92 25.04
C LYS A 456 -12.79 -19.77 24.25
N TYR A 457 -13.43 -19.32 23.18
CA TYR A 457 -13.08 -18.04 22.57
C TYR A 457 -13.60 -16.91 23.47
N ASN A 458 -12.83 -15.83 23.59
CA ASN A 458 -13.12 -14.68 24.45
C ASN A 458 -13.68 -15.06 25.86
N GLU A 459 -14.92 -14.66 26.17
CA GLU A 459 -15.46 -14.63 27.52
C GLU A 459 -16.40 -15.79 27.88
N ASN A 460 -17.12 -16.37 26.91
CA ASN A 460 -18.23 -17.29 27.17
C ASN A 460 -18.48 -18.22 25.97
N TYR A 461 -19.35 -19.22 26.14
CA TYR A 461 -19.83 -20.11 25.07
C TYR A 461 -21.25 -20.59 25.38
N TYR A 462 -21.98 -21.06 24.37
CA TYR A 462 -23.27 -21.74 24.55
C TYR A 462 -23.12 -23.25 24.45
N TYR A 463 -23.97 -24.00 25.16
CA TYR A 463 -24.11 -25.45 24.98
C TYR A 463 -25.57 -25.88 25.06
N SER A 464 -25.93 -26.97 24.38
CA SER A 464 -27.16 -27.72 24.62
C SER A 464 -26.83 -29.20 24.87
N GLY A 465 -27.70 -29.90 25.59
CA GLY A 465 -27.58 -31.34 25.77
C GLY A 465 -27.74 -32.08 24.44
N SER A 466 -27.06 -33.20 24.26
CA SER A 466 -27.19 -33.98 23.02
C SER A 466 -28.60 -34.56 22.89
N GLY A 467 -29.16 -34.50 21.68
CA GLY A 467 -30.56 -34.84 21.41
C GLY A 467 -30.82 -35.24 19.96
N ILE A 468 -32.00 -34.88 19.45
CA ILE A 468 -32.53 -35.38 18.15
C ILE A 468 -32.47 -34.36 17.02
N GLY A 469 -31.87 -33.18 17.25
CA GLY A 469 -31.78 -32.11 16.24
C GLY A 469 -32.83 -31.00 16.40
N SER A 470 -33.51 -30.91 17.54
CA SER A 470 -34.47 -29.85 17.85
C SER A 470 -33.80 -28.53 18.25
N ASP A 471 -32.58 -28.59 18.77
CA ASP A 471 -31.84 -27.46 19.29
C ASP A 471 -30.75 -27.06 18.29
N VAL A 472 -30.82 -25.82 17.81
CA VAL A 472 -29.92 -25.33 16.75
C VAL A 472 -29.35 -23.98 17.12
N PHE A 473 -28.02 -23.88 17.19
CA PHE A 473 -27.31 -22.60 17.23
C PHE A 473 -26.96 -22.20 15.81
N THR A 474 -27.15 -20.94 15.43
CA THR A 474 -26.84 -20.43 14.09
C THR A 474 -26.04 -19.14 14.15
N TRP A 475 -24.83 -19.18 13.60
CA TRP A 475 -24.03 -17.99 13.31
C TRP A 475 -24.51 -17.40 11.98
N ASN A 476 -25.08 -16.19 12.02
CA ASN A 476 -25.48 -15.45 10.81
C ASN A 476 -24.48 -14.33 10.54
N PHE A 477 -24.06 -14.16 9.29
CA PHE A 477 -23.04 -13.19 8.90
C PHE A 477 -23.22 -12.69 7.48
N ASN A 478 -22.63 -11.54 7.17
CA ASN A 478 -22.56 -11.01 5.82
C ASN A 478 -21.14 -11.14 5.27
N LEU A 479 -21.01 -11.66 4.05
CA LEU A 479 -19.74 -11.74 3.32
C LEU A 479 -19.67 -10.62 2.27
N PRO A 480 -18.53 -9.92 2.13
CA PRO A 480 -18.40 -8.85 1.14
C PRO A 480 -18.25 -9.38 -0.30
N LEU A 481 -17.84 -10.65 -0.46
CA LEU A 481 -17.59 -11.29 -1.75
C LEU A 481 -18.23 -12.67 -1.84
N THR A 482 -18.62 -13.03 -3.07
CA THR A 482 -18.84 -14.43 -3.44
C THR A 482 -17.47 -15.05 -3.73
N GLY A 483 -17.19 -16.25 -3.22
CA GLY A 483 -15.92 -16.93 -3.47
C GLY A 483 -15.68 -18.14 -2.57
N VAL A 484 -14.48 -18.70 -2.65
CA VAL A 484 -14.04 -19.77 -1.74
C VAL A 484 -13.61 -19.16 -0.41
N TYR A 485 -14.17 -19.67 0.68
CA TYR A 485 -13.75 -19.36 2.04
C TYR A 485 -13.29 -20.63 2.75
N ARG A 486 -12.18 -20.56 3.50
CA ARG A 486 -11.88 -21.55 4.53
C ARG A 486 -12.75 -21.25 5.75
N VAL A 487 -13.55 -22.25 6.15
CA VAL A 487 -14.35 -22.22 7.35
C VAL A 487 -13.57 -22.92 8.45
N SER A 488 -13.36 -22.26 9.58
CA SER A 488 -12.85 -22.90 10.81
C SER A 488 -13.80 -22.62 11.96
N ILE A 489 -13.78 -23.49 12.97
CA ILE A 489 -14.56 -23.33 14.20
C ILE A 489 -13.65 -23.33 15.42
N TRP A 490 -14.11 -22.71 16.49
CA TRP A 490 -13.54 -22.80 17.82
C TRP A 490 -14.54 -23.51 18.74
N TYR A 491 -14.03 -24.15 19.78
CA TYR A 491 -14.79 -24.63 20.94
C TYR A 491 -13.84 -24.98 22.09
N PRO A 492 -14.30 -24.97 23.35
CA PRO A 492 -13.57 -25.56 24.46
C PRO A 492 -13.68 -27.08 24.44
N GLY A 493 -12.54 -27.78 24.45
CA GLY A 493 -12.49 -29.24 24.42
C GLY A 493 -12.87 -29.86 25.78
N SER A 494 -13.68 -30.91 25.76
CA SER A 494 -14.07 -31.63 26.98
C SER A 494 -14.59 -33.03 26.66
N VAL A 495 -14.25 -34.01 27.49
CA VAL A 495 -14.70 -35.42 27.35
C VAL A 495 -16.22 -35.61 27.41
N SER A 496 -16.99 -34.62 27.86
CA SER A 496 -18.46 -34.63 27.84
C SER A 496 -19.07 -34.06 26.54
N ASN A 497 -18.28 -33.40 25.71
CA ASN A 497 -18.77 -32.86 24.44
C ASN A 497 -18.95 -34.00 23.40
N ALA A 498 -19.79 -33.78 22.39
CA ALA A 498 -20.00 -34.73 21.31
C ALA A 498 -18.71 -35.06 20.53
N THR A 499 -18.56 -36.33 20.14
CA THR A 499 -17.55 -36.79 19.19
C THR A 499 -17.98 -36.59 17.74
N ASN A 500 -19.27 -36.31 17.51
CA ASN A 500 -19.89 -36.18 16.19
C ASN A 500 -20.76 -34.91 16.01
N ALA A 501 -20.38 -33.79 16.63
CA ALA A 501 -21.13 -32.53 16.54
C ALA A 501 -21.35 -32.08 15.08
N GLN A 502 -22.61 -31.85 14.69
CA GLN A 502 -23.00 -31.61 13.30
C GLN A 502 -23.07 -30.13 12.96
N TYR A 503 -22.09 -29.66 12.17
CA TYR A 503 -22.03 -28.31 11.62
C TYR A 503 -22.51 -28.28 10.19
N THR A 504 -23.57 -27.53 9.90
CA THR A 504 -24.13 -27.36 8.56
C THR A 504 -23.75 -26.00 7.99
N ILE A 505 -22.97 -26.01 6.91
CA ILE A 505 -22.52 -24.84 6.16
C ILE A 505 -23.46 -24.65 4.98
N HIS A 506 -24.14 -23.50 4.91
CA HIS A 506 -24.98 -23.16 3.76
C HIS A 506 -24.13 -22.56 2.64
N THR A 507 -23.80 -23.38 1.64
CA THR A 507 -22.99 -22.98 0.49
C THR A 507 -23.85 -22.48 -0.66
N LYS A 508 -23.22 -21.88 -1.66
CA LYS A 508 -23.84 -21.48 -2.93
C LYS A 508 -24.59 -22.61 -3.64
N ASN A 509 -24.11 -23.86 -3.51
CA ASN A 509 -24.61 -25.03 -4.23
C ASN A 509 -25.47 -25.96 -3.35
N GLY A 510 -25.83 -25.54 -2.13
CA GLY A 510 -26.60 -26.33 -1.16
C GLY A 510 -25.98 -26.36 0.23
N ALA A 511 -26.64 -27.02 1.18
CA ALA A 511 -26.12 -27.21 2.53
C ALA A 511 -25.17 -28.42 2.58
N ILE A 512 -24.03 -28.28 3.26
CA ILE A 512 -23.07 -29.36 3.52
C ILE A 512 -22.92 -29.50 5.03
N THR A 513 -23.15 -30.70 5.56
CA THR A 513 -22.96 -31.02 6.97
C THR A 513 -21.61 -31.69 7.19
N GLN A 514 -20.85 -31.20 8.17
CA GLN A 514 -19.60 -31.78 8.66
C GLN A 514 -19.76 -32.25 10.10
N THR A 515 -19.05 -33.33 10.42
CA THR A 515 -19.08 -33.97 11.74
C THR A 515 -17.76 -33.70 12.45
N ILE A 516 -17.79 -33.00 13.58
CA ILE A 516 -16.58 -32.61 14.32
C ILE A 516 -16.56 -33.20 15.73
N ASN A 517 -15.40 -33.74 16.12
CA ASN A 517 -15.17 -34.26 17.46
C ASN A 517 -14.75 -33.16 18.44
N GLN A 518 -15.69 -32.68 19.25
CA GLN A 518 -15.50 -31.62 20.24
C GLN A 518 -14.83 -32.08 21.55
N THR A 519 -14.44 -33.36 21.69
CA THR A 519 -13.69 -33.85 22.86
C THR A 519 -12.19 -33.54 22.78
N THR A 520 -11.68 -33.28 21.58
CA THR A 520 -10.26 -33.03 21.31
C THR A 520 -10.07 -31.70 20.61
N ASN A 521 -8.83 -31.24 20.41
CA ASN A 521 -8.51 -30.06 19.60
C ASN A 521 -9.14 -28.70 20.00
N GLY A 522 -9.84 -28.60 21.13
CA GLY A 522 -10.38 -27.33 21.62
C GLY A 522 -9.29 -26.31 22.03
N GLY A 523 -9.70 -25.04 22.15
CA GLY A 523 -8.78 -23.94 22.44
C GLY A 523 -7.88 -23.51 21.28
N LYS A 524 -8.27 -23.86 20.05
CA LYS A 524 -7.64 -23.43 18.79
C LYS A 524 -8.67 -23.51 17.66
N TRP A 525 -8.39 -22.83 16.54
CA TRP A 525 -9.17 -22.96 15.32
C TRP A 525 -9.00 -24.37 14.72
N VAL A 526 -10.13 -25.06 14.53
CA VAL A 526 -10.24 -26.35 13.85
C VAL A 526 -10.76 -26.11 12.45
N ASP A 527 -10.00 -26.50 11.43
CA ASP A 527 -10.41 -26.37 10.03
C ASP A 527 -11.58 -27.30 9.73
N VAL A 528 -12.63 -26.75 9.09
CA VAL A 528 -13.82 -27.48 8.63
C VAL A 528 -13.78 -27.66 7.11
N GLY A 529 -12.93 -26.91 6.41
CA GLY A 529 -12.68 -27.05 4.98
C GLY A 529 -12.98 -25.79 4.15
N LEU A 530 -12.93 -25.96 2.83
CA LEU A 530 -13.09 -24.90 1.84
C LEU A 530 -14.49 -24.95 1.20
N TYR A 531 -15.22 -23.83 1.26
CA TYR A 531 -16.61 -23.73 0.83
C TYR A 531 -16.84 -22.53 -0.09
N GLU A 532 -17.63 -22.71 -1.15
CA GLU A 532 -18.07 -21.59 -2.00
C GLU A 532 -19.29 -20.92 -1.39
N LEU A 533 -19.11 -19.71 -0.88
CA LEU A 533 -20.13 -18.91 -0.22
C LEU A 533 -20.50 -17.70 -1.09
N ASN A 534 -21.72 -17.18 -0.95
CA ASN A 534 -22.19 -16.01 -1.68
C ASN A 534 -21.81 -14.71 -0.94
N SER A 535 -21.77 -13.58 -1.64
CA SER A 535 -21.80 -12.27 -0.96
C SER A 535 -23.18 -12.02 -0.33
N GLY A 536 -23.22 -11.12 0.65
CA GLY A 536 -24.43 -10.86 1.45
C GLY A 536 -24.64 -11.92 2.54
N ALA A 537 -25.91 -12.19 2.87
CA ALA A 537 -26.27 -12.98 4.04
C ALA A 537 -25.95 -14.48 3.87
N ASN A 538 -25.21 -15.02 4.82
CA ASN A 538 -24.82 -16.43 4.94
C ASN A 538 -25.03 -16.92 6.37
N LYS A 539 -25.01 -18.23 6.57
CA LYS A 539 -25.09 -18.84 7.89
C LYS A 539 -24.39 -20.19 8.00
N ILE A 540 -23.93 -20.49 9.21
CA ILE A 540 -23.50 -21.81 9.66
C ILE A 540 -24.36 -22.19 10.86
N SER A 541 -24.79 -23.44 10.95
CA SER A 541 -25.62 -23.92 12.07
C SER A 541 -25.00 -25.15 12.73
N LEU A 542 -25.07 -25.24 14.06
CA LEU A 542 -24.73 -26.42 14.86
C LEU A 542 -26.02 -26.99 15.44
N SER A 543 -26.24 -28.29 15.25
CA SER A 543 -27.38 -29.06 15.76
C SER A 543 -27.00 -29.89 16.99
N ASP A 544 -27.95 -30.11 17.91
CA ASP A 544 -27.85 -31.06 19.02
C ASP A 544 -27.95 -32.54 18.59
N LEU A 545 -28.22 -32.83 17.30
CA LEU A 545 -28.20 -34.19 16.75
C LEU A 545 -26.78 -34.78 16.80
N ALA A 546 -26.42 -35.30 17.96
CA ALA A 546 -25.08 -35.67 18.34
C ALA A 546 -25.06 -36.74 19.45
N ASP A 547 -23.89 -37.27 19.74
CA ASP A 547 -23.64 -38.26 20.79
C ASP A 547 -23.17 -37.60 22.10
N ASN A 548 -22.78 -38.44 23.07
CA ASN A 548 -22.25 -38.02 24.37
C ASN A 548 -23.24 -37.14 25.17
N THR A 549 -22.76 -36.11 25.87
CA THR A 549 -23.55 -35.36 26.86
C THR A 549 -24.06 -34.02 26.32
N ARG A 550 -23.28 -33.33 25.47
CA ARG A 550 -23.64 -31.99 24.95
C ARG A 550 -22.92 -31.63 23.65
N VAL A 551 -23.49 -30.69 22.92
CA VAL A 551 -22.82 -29.91 21.85
C VAL A 551 -22.47 -28.50 22.36
N VAL A 552 -21.40 -27.92 21.84
CA VAL A 552 -20.91 -26.59 22.24
C VAL A 552 -20.84 -25.63 21.04
N ALA A 553 -21.48 -24.48 21.16
CA ALA A 553 -21.42 -23.36 20.22
C ALA A 553 -20.57 -22.22 20.81
N ASP A 554 -19.42 -21.98 20.18
CA ASP A 554 -18.46 -20.93 20.52
C ASP A 554 -18.29 -20.02 19.27
N ALA A 555 -17.08 -19.81 18.75
CA ALA A 555 -16.85 -18.97 17.57
C ALA A 555 -16.70 -19.72 16.22
N VAL A 556 -16.97 -19.03 15.11
CA VAL A 556 -16.63 -19.43 13.73
C VAL A 556 -15.74 -18.40 13.03
N LYS A 557 -14.87 -18.85 12.13
CA LYS A 557 -13.91 -18.03 11.37
C LYS A 557 -14.03 -18.31 9.87
N LEU A 558 -14.08 -17.26 9.06
CA LEU A 558 -14.14 -17.29 7.60
C LEU A 558 -12.92 -16.56 7.02
N GLU A 559 -12.05 -17.28 6.31
CA GLU A 559 -10.88 -16.72 5.61
C GLU A 559 -11.14 -16.78 4.10
N TYR A 560 -11.17 -15.63 3.40
CA TYR A 560 -11.31 -15.63 1.95
C TYR A 560 -10.06 -16.21 1.30
N ILE A 561 -10.23 -17.19 0.41
CA ILE A 561 -9.13 -17.83 -0.31
C ILE A 561 -9.20 -17.42 -1.79
N PRO A 562 -8.24 -16.58 -2.26
CA PRO A 562 -8.16 -16.19 -3.67
C PRO A 562 -8.18 -17.41 -4.58
N SER A 563 -9.14 -17.43 -5.50
CA SER A 563 -9.49 -18.61 -6.28
C SER A 563 -10.09 -18.23 -7.62
N ALA A 564 -10.02 -19.15 -8.59
CA ALA A 564 -10.63 -19.00 -9.91
C ALA A 564 -11.29 -20.33 -10.29
N ILE A 565 -12.55 -20.29 -10.69
CA ILE A 565 -13.35 -21.48 -11.03
C ILE A 565 -14.01 -21.24 -12.38
N VAL A 566 -13.95 -22.23 -13.27
CA VAL A 566 -14.64 -22.19 -14.56
C VAL A 566 -15.29 -23.54 -14.81
N ASP A 567 -16.56 -23.51 -15.15
CA ASP A 567 -17.43 -24.65 -15.45
C ASP A 567 -17.60 -24.86 -16.97
N ASP A 568 -18.07 -26.04 -17.39
CA ASP A 568 -18.34 -26.33 -18.81
C ASP A 568 -19.40 -25.40 -19.42
N SER A 569 -20.35 -24.96 -18.59
CA SER A 569 -21.44 -24.07 -18.99
C SER A 569 -21.06 -22.58 -19.02
N ASP A 570 -19.88 -22.20 -18.51
CA ASP A 570 -19.39 -20.80 -18.51
C ASP A 570 -18.86 -20.41 -19.91
N THR A 571 -19.74 -20.37 -20.92
CA THR A 571 -19.41 -20.31 -22.38
C THR A 571 -18.40 -19.24 -22.79
N ASN A 572 -18.39 -18.05 -22.18
CA ASN A 572 -17.41 -16.99 -22.45
C ASN A 572 -15.98 -17.36 -22.01
N HIS A 573 -15.87 -18.23 -21.02
CA HIS A 573 -14.63 -18.68 -20.39
C HIS A 573 -14.15 -20.04 -20.89
N VAL A 574 -14.87 -20.71 -21.80
CA VAL A 574 -14.41 -21.95 -22.44
C VAL A 574 -14.12 -21.76 -23.94
N ILE A 575 -13.26 -22.61 -24.50
CA ILE A 575 -13.04 -22.79 -25.93
C ILE A 575 -12.93 -24.29 -26.17
N ALA A 576 -13.52 -24.80 -27.24
CA ALA A 576 -13.32 -26.16 -27.69
C ALA A 576 -12.88 -26.19 -29.16
N SER A 577 -12.08 -27.21 -29.51
CA SER A 577 -11.64 -27.50 -30.87
C SER A 577 -12.14 -28.91 -31.24
N PRO A 578 -12.69 -29.14 -32.45
CA PRO A 578 -12.89 -28.16 -33.53
C PRO A 578 -13.93 -27.09 -33.19
N ALA A 579 -15.04 -27.46 -32.55
CA ALA A 579 -16.06 -26.55 -32.04
C ALA A 579 -16.70 -27.06 -30.72
N LEU A 580 -17.38 -26.15 -30.01
CA LEU A 580 -18.09 -26.48 -28.76
C LEU A 580 -19.31 -27.40 -28.98
N THR A 581 -19.81 -27.51 -30.21
CA THR A 581 -20.88 -28.43 -30.61
C THR A 581 -20.43 -29.89 -30.67
N ASP A 582 -19.14 -30.13 -30.93
CA ASP A 582 -18.57 -31.50 -31.01
C ASP A 582 -18.43 -32.11 -29.61
N TRP A 583 -18.17 -31.24 -28.63
CA TRP A 583 -18.20 -31.53 -27.20
C TRP A 583 -19.65 -31.53 -26.69
N ARG A 584 -20.33 -32.68 -26.88
CA ARG A 584 -21.75 -32.87 -26.58
C ARG A 584 -22.02 -32.62 -25.09
N SER A 585 -22.98 -31.76 -24.76
CA SER A 585 -23.43 -31.60 -23.38
C SER A 585 -24.25 -32.81 -22.93
N SER A 586 -24.13 -33.18 -21.66
CA SER A 586 -24.83 -34.32 -21.05
C SER A 586 -25.04 -34.10 -19.55
N SER A 587 -26.07 -34.74 -19.02
CA SER A 587 -26.40 -34.82 -17.59
C SER A 587 -26.86 -36.23 -17.18
N SER A 588 -26.61 -37.24 -18.04
CA SER A 588 -27.09 -38.62 -17.82
C SER A 588 -26.44 -39.29 -16.61
N MET A 589 -25.19 -38.93 -16.29
CA MET A 589 -24.55 -39.27 -15.02
C MET A 589 -24.72 -38.12 -14.04
N SER A 590 -25.39 -38.37 -12.91
CA SER A 590 -25.54 -37.35 -11.86
C SER A 590 -24.19 -36.90 -11.29
N GLY A 591 -24.08 -35.63 -10.90
CA GLY A 591 -22.90 -35.08 -10.22
C GLY A 591 -21.83 -34.45 -11.11
N GLY A 592 -22.22 -33.89 -12.27
CA GLY A 592 -21.39 -32.87 -12.91
C GLY A 592 -21.36 -31.58 -12.09
N TYR A 593 -20.32 -30.76 -12.20
CA TYR A 593 -20.28 -29.47 -11.52
C TYR A 593 -21.38 -28.56 -12.09
N LYS A 594 -22.10 -27.85 -11.22
CA LYS A 594 -23.35 -27.10 -11.55
C LYS A 594 -24.46 -27.87 -12.30
N GLY A 595 -24.28 -29.16 -12.60
CA GLY A 595 -25.31 -30.07 -13.13
C GLY A 595 -24.93 -30.80 -14.43
N SER A 596 -24.39 -30.10 -15.42
CA SER A 596 -23.99 -30.67 -16.71
C SER A 596 -22.51 -31.06 -16.76
N TYR A 597 -22.11 -31.70 -17.87
CA TYR A 597 -20.73 -31.81 -18.33
C TYR A 597 -20.73 -31.96 -19.86
N ARG A 598 -19.54 -31.85 -20.47
CA ARG A 598 -19.28 -32.13 -21.89
C ARG A 598 -18.65 -33.49 -22.04
N VAL A 599 -18.99 -34.21 -23.10
CA VAL A 599 -18.38 -35.50 -23.47
C VAL A 599 -17.88 -35.48 -24.91
N HIS A 600 -16.65 -35.94 -25.11
CA HIS A 600 -16.07 -36.21 -26.42
C HIS A 600 -15.65 -37.68 -26.54
N ASN A 601 -15.67 -38.21 -27.76
CA ASN A 601 -15.05 -39.50 -28.06
C ASN A 601 -13.52 -39.33 -28.01
N LYS A 602 -12.74 -40.43 -27.96
CA LYS A 602 -11.29 -40.31 -28.17
C LYS A 602 -10.98 -39.72 -29.56
N ASP A 603 -10.12 -38.71 -29.60
CA ASP A 603 -9.77 -37.94 -30.80
C ASP A 603 -8.38 -37.31 -30.62
N THR A 604 -7.51 -37.44 -31.62
CA THR A 604 -6.11 -36.97 -31.53
C THR A 604 -5.95 -35.44 -31.65
N SER A 605 -7.01 -34.73 -32.07
CA SER A 605 -7.01 -33.31 -32.40
C SER A 605 -7.95 -32.47 -31.52
N ALA A 606 -9.03 -33.06 -31.01
CA ALA A 606 -10.02 -32.35 -30.23
C ALA A 606 -9.51 -31.97 -28.83
N SER A 607 -9.94 -30.80 -28.35
CA SER A 607 -9.58 -30.29 -27.02
C SER A 607 -10.66 -29.37 -26.44
N PHE A 608 -10.67 -29.25 -25.12
CA PHE A 608 -11.52 -28.37 -24.34
C PHE A 608 -10.64 -27.53 -23.41
N THR A 609 -10.79 -26.21 -23.43
CA THR A 609 -9.94 -25.26 -22.71
C THR A 609 -10.76 -24.34 -21.85
N TRP A 610 -10.47 -24.30 -20.56
CA TRP A 610 -10.98 -23.31 -19.62
C TRP A 610 -9.98 -22.14 -19.54
N LYS A 611 -10.47 -20.91 -19.74
CA LYS A 611 -9.74 -19.65 -19.59
C LYS A 611 -10.05 -19.08 -18.20
N LEU A 612 -9.05 -19.02 -17.34
CA LEU A 612 -9.18 -18.51 -15.97
C LEU A 612 -8.50 -17.15 -15.84
N ASN A 613 -8.90 -16.38 -14.83
CA ASN A 613 -8.18 -15.19 -14.39
C ASN A 613 -7.67 -15.40 -12.96
N VAL A 614 -6.35 -15.48 -12.80
CA VAL A 614 -5.66 -15.62 -11.52
C VAL A 614 -5.79 -14.30 -10.76
N PRO A 615 -6.43 -14.28 -9.57
CA PRO A 615 -6.75 -13.02 -8.90
C PRO A 615 -5.51 -12.28 -8.35
N GLU A 616 -4.45 -13.00 -7.99
CA GLU A 616 -3.16 -12.43 -7.57
C GLU A 616 -2.02 -13.44 -7.81
N SER A 617 -0.77 -12.97 -7.90
CA SER A 617 0.37 -13.88 -8.06
C SER A 617 0.58 -14.75 -6.81
N GLY A 618 1.02 -15.99 -7.00
CA GLY A 618 1.29 -16.92 -5.91
C GLY A 618 1.22 -18.39 -6.30
N ASN A 619 1.31 -19.28 -5.32
CA ASN A 619 1.13 -20.71 -5.52
C ASN A 619 -0.36 -21.06 -5.45
N TYR A 620 -0.84 -21.79 -6.44
CA TYR A 620 -2.21 -22.29 -6.49
C TYR A 620 -2.21 -23.81 -6.66
N ARG A 621 -3.05 -24.49 -5.89
CA ARG A 621 -3.43 -25.87 -6.13
C ARG A 621 -4.48 -25.93 -7.23
N VAL A 622 -4.23 -26.80 -8.21
CA VAL A 622 -5.09 -26.99 -9.39
C VAL A 622 -5.98 -28.20 -9.15
N TYR A 623 -7.28 -28.01 -9.31
CA TYR A 623 -8.28 -29.07 -9.25
C TYR A 623 -9.06 -29.17 -10.56
N VAL A 624 -9.51 -30.39 -10.86
CA VAL A 624 -10.48 -30.68 -11.92
C VAL A 624 -11.69 -31.40 -11.31
N TRP A 625 -12.87 -31.16 -11.85
CA TRP A 625 -14.07 -31.95 -11.60
C TRP A 625 -14.37 -32.76 -12.86
N TYR A 626 -15.05 -33.88 -12.69
CA TYR A 626 -15.64 -34.70 -13.75
C TYR A 626 -16.61 -35.71 -13.12
N THR A 627 -17.50 -36.30 -13.92
CA THR A 627 -18.24 -37.50 -13.53
C THR A 627 -17.44 -38.76 -13.86
N SER A 628 -17.54 -39.82 -13.04
CA SER A 628 -16.81 -41.10 -13.24
C SER A 628 -17.69 -42.25 -13.72
N ALA A 629 -17.17 -43.09 -14.63
CA ALA A 629 -17.87 -44.23 -15.26
C ALA A 629 -16.89 -45.18 -15.98
N ASN A 630 -17.29 -46.45 -16.20
CA ASN A 630 -16.41 -47.52 -16.70
C ASN A 630 -15.91 -47.36 -18.15
N ASP A 631 -16.57 -46.53 -18.95
CA ASP A 631 -16.31 -46.23 -20.36
C ASP A 631 -15.37 -45.03 -20.58
N ARG A 632 -15.03 -44.31 -19.50
CA ARG A 632 -14.20 -43.10 -19.53
C ARG A 632 -12.71 -43.40 -19.68
N ALA A 633 -11.94 -42.41 -20.09
CA ALA A 633 -10.50 -42.53 -20.25
C ALA A 633 -9.79 -42.77 -18.90
N THR A 634 -8.77 -43.62 -18.89
CA THR A 634 -7.87 -43.81 -17.74
C THR A 634 -6.70 -42.84 -17.73
N ASN A 635 -6.44 -42.16 -18.85
CA ASN A 635 -5.26 -41.31 -19.07
C ASN A 635 -5.58 -39.90 -19.59
N ALA A 636 -6.79 -39.38 -19.34
CA ALA A 636 -7.28 -38.10 -19.85
C ALA A 636 -6.28 -36.94 -19.60
N PRO A 637 -5.64 -36.38 -20.63
CA PRO A 637 -4.50 -35.46 -20.46
C PRO A 637 -4.92 -34.00 -20.27
N TYR A 638 -4.67 -33.46 -19.08
CA TYR A 638 -4.84 -32.04 -18.76
C TYR A 638 -3.51 -31.28 -18.84
N THR A 639 -3.40 -30.34 -19.78
CA THR A 639 -2.31 -29.38 -19.87
C THR A 639 -2.61 -28.15 -19.01
N ILE A 640 -1.79 -27.89 -18.01
CA ILE A 640 -1.87 -26.72 -17.13
C ILE A 640 -0.83 -25.71 -17.61
N ARG A 641 -1.23 -24.46 -17.92
CA ARG A 641 -0.29 -23.35 -18.14
C ARG A 641 -0.08 -22.57 -16.84
N TYR A 642 1.17 -22.26 -16.50
CA TYR A 642 1.55 -21.59 -15.24
C TYR A 642 2.86 -20.80 -15.42
N GLY A 643 3.21 -19.97 -14.43
CA GLY A 643 4.36 -19.07 -14.49
C GLY A 643 4.38 -18.16 -15.73
N ASP A 644 5.57 -17.70 -16.12
CA ASP A 644 5.80 -16.91 -17.34
C ASP A 644 5.81 -17.81 -18.60
N GLY A 645 4.69 -18.49 -18.87
CA GLY A 645 4.50 -19.31 -20.08
C GLY A 645 4.94 -20.78 -19.97
N GLN A 646 5.15 -21.30 -18.75
CA GLN A 646 5.45 -22.72 -18.52
C GLN A 646 4.18 -23.59 -18.69
N SER A 647 4.35 -24.89 -18.91
CA SER A 647 3.24 -25.84 -18.91
C SER A 647 3.63 -27.25 -18.48
N VAL A 648 2.66 -28.01 -17.98
CA VAL A 648 2.80 -29.42 -17.61
C VAL A 648 1.56 -30.19 -18.04
N ILE A 649 1.73 -31.47 -18.39
CA ILE A 649 0.62 -32.38 -18.69
C ILE A 649 0.42 -33.33 -17.49
N LYS A 650 -0.83 -33.47 -17.05
CA LYS A 650 -1.26 -34.40 -16.01
C LYS A 650 -2.33 -35.36 -16.58
N PRO A 651 -2.03 -36.66 -16.73
CA PRO A 651 -3.05 -37.65 -17.07
C PRO A 651 -3.96 -37.92 -15.86
N VAL A 652 -5.25 -38.05 -16.10
CA VAL A 652 -6.28 -38.28 -15.08
C VAL A 652 -7.12 -39.51 -15.44
N ASN A 653 -7.33 -40.40 -14.46
CA ASN A 653 -8.21 -41.54 -14.61
C ASN A 653 -9.67 -41.13 -14.34
N GLN A 654 -10.43 -40.86 -15.41
CA GLN A 654 -11.84 -40.48 -15.30
C GLN A 654 -12.79 -41.66 -15.03
N LYS A 655 -12.29 -42.89 -14.83
CA LYS A 655 -13.12 -44.02 -14.38
C LYS A 655 -13.38 -44.03 -12.87
N THR A 656 -12.50 -43.46 -12.07
CA THR A 656 -12.62 -43.38 -10.61
C THR A 656 -12.80 -41.92 -10.17
N ASP A 657 -12.96 -41.66 -8.87
CA ASP A 657 -12.75 -40.33 -8.25
C ASP A 657 -13.55 -39.12 -8.77
N GLY A 658 -14.56 -39.31 -9.63
CA GLY A 658 -15.47 -38.26 -10.06
C GLY A 658 -16.46 -37.80 -8.98
N LYS A 659 -17.25 -36.76 -9.31
CA LYS A 659 -18.20 -36.06 -8.42
C LYS A 659 -17.55 -35.39 -7.20
N LYS A 660 -16.25 -35.07 -7.31
CA LYS A 660 -15.46 -34.31 -6.34
C LYS A 660 -14.33 -33.57 -7.06
N TRP A 661 -13.71 -32.62 -6.37
CA TRP A 661 -12.50 -31.95 -6.84
C TRP A 661 -11.28 -32.89 -6.75
N VAL A 662 -10.66 -33.19 -7.89
CA VAL A 662 -9.47 -34.04 -8.02
C VAL A 662 -8.24 -33.15 -8.20
N ASP A 663 -7.26 -33.32 -7.33
CA ASP A 663 -6.03 -32.51 -7.26
C ASP A 663 -5.02 -32.91 -8.36
N LEU A 664 -4.49 -31.92 -9.08
CA LEU A 664 -3.46 -32.06 -10.11
C LEU A 664 -2.09 -31.50 -9.66
N GLY A 665 -1.98 -30.99 -8.43
CA GLY A 665 -0.76 -30.43 -7.84
C GLY A 665 -0.78 -28.91 -7.71
N VAL A 666 0.35 -28.38 -7.20
CA VAL A 666 0.55 -26.95 -6.90
C VAL A 666 1.53 -26.35 -7.89
N TYR A 667 1.20 -25.16 -8.40
CA TYR A 667 2.01 -24.43 -9.38
C TYR A 667 2.02 -22.93 -9.06
N SER A 668 3.11 -22.25 -9.40
CA SER A 668 3.20 -20.79 -9.27
C SER A 668 2.55 -20.11 -10.47
N PHE A 669 1.59 -19.22 -10.21
CA PHE A 669 0.91 -18.42 -11.23
C PHE A 669 1.22 -16.93 -11.04
N VAL A 670 1.20 -16.20 -12.17
CA VAL A 670 1.19 -14.73 -12.20
C VAL A 670 -0.26 -14.25 -12.27
N GLN A 671 -0.56 -13.12 -11.62
CA GLN A 671 -1.86 -12.44 -11.69
C GLN A 671 -2.27 -12.20 -13.16
N GLY A 672 -3.52 -12.51 -13.52
CA GLY A 672 -4.05 -12.32 -14.87
C GLY A 672 -4.49 -13.61 -15.57
N ALA A 673 -4.57 -13.58 -16.90
CA ALA A 673 -5.13 -14.67 -17.69
C ALA A 673 -4.25 -15.94 -17.71
N THR A 674 -4.87 -17.11 -17.52
CA THR A 674 -4.24 -18.43 -17.73
C THR A 674 -5.24 -19.43 -18.34
N SER A 675 -4.80 -20.64 -18.64
CA SER A 675 -5.65 -21.68 -19.20
C SER A 675 -5.28 -23.10 -18.72
N ILE A 676 -6.29 -23.92 -18.52
CA ILE A 676 -6.16 -25.38 -18.43
C ILE A 676 -6.82 -25.98 -19.68
N THR A 677 -6.19 -26.95 -20.33
CA THR A 677 -6.68 -27.59 -21.56
C THR A 677 -6.70 -29.10 -21.40
N LEU A 678 -7.88 -29.72 -21.55
CA LEU A 678 -8.06 -31.15 -21.68
C LEU A 678 -8.02 -31.54 -23.15
N SER A 679 -7.19 -32.51 -23.54
CA SER A 679 -7.22 -33.10 -24.88
C SER A 679 -8.02 -34.41 -24.90
N ALA A 680 -8.71 -34.66 -26.01
CA ALA A 680 -9.42 -35.92 -26.26
C ALA A 680 -8.48 -37.08 -26.67
N ASN A 681 -7.17 -36.85 -26.74
CA ASN A 681 -6.17 -37.85 -27.13
C ASN A 681 -5.91 -38.83 -25.98
N ALA A 682 -6.87 -39.74 -25.77
CA ALA A 682 -6.96 -40.63 -24.63
C ALA A 682 -7.47 -42.03 -25.02
N ASP A 683 -7.49 -42.96 -24.07
CA ASP A 683 -7.88 -44.37 -24.29
C ASP A 683 -9.41 -44.64 -24.30
N GLY A 684 -10.23 -43.70 -23.81
CA GLY A 684 -11.69 -43.82 -23.70
C GLY A 684 -12.45 -42.51 -23.88
N TYR A 685 -13.70 -42.43 -23.41
CA TYR A 685 -14.46 -41.18 -23.42
C TYR A 685 -13.83 -40.14 -22.48
N VAL A 686 -13.71 -38.90 -22.96
CA VAL A 686 -13.14 -37.79 -22.19
C VAL A 686 -14.27 -36.83 -21.84
N ILE A 687 -14.44 -36.49 -20.56
CA ILE A 687 -15.41 -35.49 -20.11
C ILE A 687 -14.69 -34.21 -19.69
N ALA A 688 -15.21 -33.07 -20.15
CA ALA A 688 -14.85 -31.76 -19.67
C ALA A 688 -16.01 -31.21 -18.83
N ASP A 689 -15.72 -30.85 -17.61
CA ASP A 689 -16.68 -30.39 -16.61
C ASP A 689 -16.11 -29.07 -16.03
N ALA A 690 -15.73 -29.00 -14.76
CA ALA A 690 -15.12 -27.79 -14.19
C ALA A 690 -13.62 -27.90 -13.83
N VAL A 691 -12.98 -26.74 -13.72
CA VAL A 691 -11.62 -26.55 -13.18
C VAL A 691 -11.63 -25.50 -12.07
N LYS A 692 -10.71 -25.62 -11.11
CA LYS A 692 -10.55 -24.68 -10.01
C LYS A 692 -9.09 -24.47 -9.63
N LEU A 693 -8.69 -23.22 -9.46
CA LEU A 693 -7.47 -22.79 -8.79
C LEU A 693 -7.82 -22.31 -7.38
N VAL A 694 -7.07 -22.77 -6.38
CA VAL A 694 -7.16 -22.30 -4.98
C VAL A 694 -5.77 -21.89 -4.52
N LYS A 695 -5.60 -20.66 -4.03
CA LYS A 695 -4.31 -20.20 -3.49
C LYS A 695 -3.96 -20.96 -2.21
N GLU A 696 -2.67 -21.26 -2.04
CA GLU A 696 -2.10 -21.84 -0.81
C GLU A 696 -1.58 -20.79 0.17
#